data_AF-A0A1Q9PDL5-F1
#
_entry.id   AF-A0A1Q9PDL5-F1
#
_cell.length_a   1.000
_cell.length_b   1.000
_cell.length_c   1.000
_cell.angle_alpha   90.00
_cell.angle_beta   90.00
_cell.angle_gamma   90.00
#
_symmetry.space_group_name_H-M   'P 1'
#
loop_
_entity.id
_entity.type
_entity.pdbx_description
1 polymer ?
#
loop_
_entity_poly.entity_id
_entity_poly.type
_entity_poly.pdbx_seq_one_letter_code
_entity_poly.pdbx_strand_id
1 'polypeptide(L)'
;MSSLAKQKLVTRTYQMGVRFEGTREKRRKNEMEANQRIKGLQVQQEDIIRDKKAIKAAMVLARTDPNLNAKIGASRISKITSNQRNITRSAYYWLFVAAKGTVDREKKAEEFFDQLLQRPEQAVEWIIFGRSPRMEKYLYKKWEVRRPYVINLIHGIRRKIDKYCPAKLKLNSKLPLLTQQEIERAIIRCYKKKCKELTTPQKNRSKDEFLTNLRLLAENVSIVAPMLTAWNNIEQPSHWKSIGELNKRIAEAVGKPKRVFFSALRTVIVFALFPQIGKTVKEIIEKTHPEKVINPPYKMKKKGRAPIILLTNERHLVMRPGDSEHMTFLARSEGEFEIGFLLKNHPRITAKLIFSKKVRGYLINGARIRVLYIRYSSAPNYKVRVSVVLEGPEEVFISTKLTREFAKNIKVTKSDYIGIDINRVGKHMMVFSNEAKIPKKLLVLADRYHKLRKTKIPELSYSLTNLGKKKQSPRYVKAKGELSRITQRKYRILKEIKNTLPHFLAAVMVEAKCKVLVHEDLEIDPRGKRGALARAIQTMPNNSNILDKAILIASSILGFELKKESVDWRGTSRYHNGCGGIIERTPKKYDRAPCKRCGKTVNTHTNAAKNVRDKGIKKLQSDHSSPHVRSMGDSPSSKSKP
;
A
#
# COMPACT_ATOMS: atom_id res chain seq x y z
N MET A 1 -25.28 -29.28 -2.33
CA MET A 1 -24.18 -28.66 -3.10
C MET A 1 -24.39 -27.16 -3.13
N SER A 2 -23.76 -26.48 -2.18
CA SER A 2 -23.99 -25.06 -1.84
C SER A 2 -23.65 -24.13 -3.00
N SER A 3 -24.45 -23.07 -3.15
CA SER A 3 -24.22 -21.91 -4.01
C SER A 3 -22.74 -21.57 -4.14
N LEU A 4 -22.14 -21.92 -5.28
CA LEU A 4 -20.80 -21.50 -5.68
C LEU A 4 -20.83 -19.99 -5.88
N ALA A 5 -20.66 -19.24 -4.79
CA ALA A 5 -20.26 -17.85 -4.87
C ALA A 5 -19.08 -17.79 -5.85
N LYS A 6 -19.24 -17.05 -6.96
CA LYS A 6 -18.25 -16.98 -8.05
C LYS A 6 -16.86 -16.83 -7.45
N GLN A 7 -16.08 -17.92 -7.45
CA GLN A 7 -14.76 -17.92 -6.85
C GLN A 7 -13.94 -16.82 -7.50
N LYS A 8 -13.40 -15.92 -6.68
CA LYS A 8 -12.63 -14.78 -7.18
C LYS A 8 -11.35 -15.28 -7.82
N LEU A 9 -11.30 -15.26 -9.15
CA LEU A 9 -10.10 -15.61 -9.89
C LEU A 9 -9.00 -14.58 -9.62
N VAL A 10 -7.81 -15.07 -9.28
CA VAL A 10 -6.62 -14.24 -9.08
C VAL A 10 -5.59 -14.53 -10.15
N THR A 11 -4.78 -13.52 -10.48
CA THR A 11 -3.64 -13.69 -11.39
C THR A 11 -2.32 -13.65 -10.65
N ARG A 12 -1.41 -14.58 -10.96
CA ARG A 12 -0.05 -14.63 -10.41
C ARG A 12 0.99 -14.73 -11.51
N THR A 13 2.06 -13.96 -11.41
CA THR A 13 3.13 -13.91 -12.41
C THR A 13 4.36 -14.68 -11.93
N TYR A 14 4.87 -15.58 -12.78
CA TYR A 14 6.04 -16.40 -12.51
C TYR A 14 7.06 -16.24 -13.62
N GLN A 15 8.36 -16.23 -13.29
CA GLN A 15 9.44 -16.23 -14.29
C GLN A 15 9.80 -17.68 -14.62
N MET A 16 9.86 -18.01 -15.90
CA MET A 16 10.20 -19.35 -16.38
C MET A 16 11.67 -19.47 -16.79
N GLY A 17 12.15 -20.71 -16.88
CA GLY A 17 13.44 -21.02 -17.51
C GLY A 17 13.32 -20.95 -19.03
N VAL A 18 14.35 -20.44 -19.70
CA VAL A 18 14.43 -20.42 -21.18
C VAL A 18 15.70 -21.16 -21.56
N ARG A 19 15.57 -22.16 -22.44
CA ARG A 19 16.68 -23.00 -22.88
C ARG A 19 16.76 -23.02 -24.40
N PHE A 20 17.87 -22.52 -24.92
CA PHE A 20 18.22 -22.64 -26.33
C PHE A 20 18.89 -24.00 -26.59
N GLU A 21 18.77 -24.52 -27.80
CA GLU A 21 19.37 -25.79 -28.21
C GLU A 21 20.79 -25.60 -28.78
N GLY A 22 21.54 -26.70 -28.89
CA GLY A 22 22.92 -26.74 -29.40
C GLY A 22 24.02 -26.70 -28.33
N THR A 23 25.27 -26.50 -28.77
CA THR A 23 26.47 -26.37 -27.92
C THR A 23 26.39 -25.12 -27.03
N ARG A 24 27.22 -25.04 -25.97
CA ARG A 24 27.24 -23.89 -25.05
C ARG A 24 27.42 -22.55 -25.78
N GLU A 25 28.27 -22.52 -26.79
CA GLU A 25 28.54 -21.33 -27.60
C GLU A 25 27.34 -20.97 -28.48
N LYS A 26 26.76 -21.95 -29.19
CA LYS A 26 25.55 -21.75 -30.00
C LYS A 26 24.38 -21.27 -29.14
N ARG A 27 24.20 -21.82 -27.95
CA ARG A 27 23.19 -21.37 -26.97
C ARG A 27 23.40 -19.92 -26.57
N ARG A 28 24.64 -19.52 -26.25
CA ARG A 28 24.96 -18.14 -25.86
C ARG A 28 24.75 -17.15 -27.01
N LYS A 29 25.17 -17.51 -28.22
CA LYS A 29 24.94 -16.72 -29.44
C LYS A 29 23.44 -16.53 -29.69
N ASN A 30 22.67 -17.62 -29.70
CA ASN A 30 21.22 -17.60 -29.88
C ASN A 30 20.51 -16.78 -28.78
N GLU A 31 20.94 -16.91 -27.52
CA GLU A 31 20.37 -16.13 -26.41
C GLU A 31 20.64 -14.63 -26.57
N MET A 32 21.87 -14.25 -26.92
CA MET A 32 22.24 -12.85 -27.15
C MET A 32 21.47 -12.25 -28.33
N GLU A 33 21.37 -12.98 -29.44
CA GLU A 33 20.66 -12.55 -30.63
C GLU A 33 19.15 -12.43 -30.38
N ALA A 34 18.52 -13.43 -29.74
CA ALA A 34 17.12 -13.35 -29.34
C ALA A 34 16.86 -12.17 -28.41
N ASN A 35 17.75 -11.92 -27.46
CA ASN A 35 17.67 -10.78 -26.55
C ASN A 35 17.77 -9.43 -27.30
N GLN A 36 18.61 -9.33 -28.33
CA GLN A 36 18.72 -8.16 -29.20
C GLN A 36 17.46 -7.95 -30.05
N ARG A 37 16.90 -9.02 -30.64
CA ARG A 37 15.62 -9.00 -31.36
C ARG A 37 14.50 -8.46 -30.46
N ILE A 38 14.38 -8.98 -29.23
CA ILE A 38 13.40 -8.51 -28.23
C ILE A 38 13.63 -7.05 -27.85
N LYS A 39 14.89 -6.62 -27.70
CA LYS A 39 15.22 -5.23 -27.40
C LYS A 39 14.70 -4.31 -28.50
N GLY A 40 14.91 -4.65 -29.78
CA GLY A 40 14.39 -3.90 -30.93
C GLY A 40 12.87 -3.82 -30.93
N LEU A 41 12.19 -4.94 -30.73
CA LEU A 41 10.72 -4.98 -30.62
C LEU A 41 10.20 -4.10 -29.48
N GLN A 42 10.88 -4.08 -28.33
CA GLN A 42 10.49 -3.21 -27.22
C GLN A 42 10.73 -1.72 -27.52
N VAL A 43 11.72 -1.35 -28.35
CA VAL A 43 11.86 0.03 -28.85
C VAL A 43 10.61 0.39 -29.66
N GLN A 44 10.31 -0.41 -30.68
CA GLN A 44 9.16 -0.17 -31.55
C GLN A 44 7.84 -0.09 -30.77
N GLN A 45 7.66 -0.99 -29.78
CA GLN A 45 6.50 -0.94 -28.90
C GLN A 45 6.42 0.37 -28.11
N GLU A 46 7.55 0.88 -27.62
CA GLU A 46 7.59 2.16 -26.89
C GLU A 46 7.21 3.36 -27.75
N ASP A 47 7.55 3.32 -29.04
CA ASP A 47 7.20 4.38 -29.98
C ASP A 47 5.69 4.34 -30.27
N ILE A 48 5.14 3.15 -30.51
CA ILE A 48 3.70 2.95 -30.79
C ILE A 48 2.82 3.35 -29.60
N ILE A 49 3.19 3.01 -28.35
CA ILE A 49 2.37 3.38 -27.17
C ILE A 49 2.40 4.89 -26.87
N ARG A 50 3.32 5.64 -27.49
CA ARG A 50 3.43 7.10 -27.34
C ARG A 50 2.73 7.86 -28.46
N ASP A 51 2.26 7.17 -29.48
CA ASP A 51 1.49 7.78 -30.56
C ASP A 51 0.25 8.51 -30.00
N LYS A 52 0.10 9.79 -30.36
CA LYS A 52 -0.96 10.64 -29.80
C LYS A 52 -2.35 10.16 -30.23
N LYS A 53 -2.49 9.69 -31.49
CA LYS A 53 -3.76 9.17 -32.02
C LYS A 53 -4.18 7.91 -31.27
N ALA A 54 -3.24 6.99 -31.03
CA ALA A 54 -3.46 5.78 -30.25
C ALA A 54 -3.82 6.09 -28.79
N ILE A 55 -3.14 7.05 -28.14
CA ILE A 55 -3.47 7.47 -26.77
C ILE A 55 -4.90 8.01 -26.70
N LYS A 56 -5.28 8.90 -27.63
CA LYS A 56 -6.63 9.46 -27.69
C LYS A 56 -7.68 8.35 -27.87
N ALA A 57 -7.47 7.45 -28.83
CA ALA A 57 -8.36 6.32 -29.08
C ALA A 57 -8.50 5.41 -27.84
N ALA A 58 -7.39 5.08 -27.18
CA ALA A 58 -7.38 4.24 -25.98
C ALA A 58 -8.12 4.89 -24.80
N MET A 59 -7.96 6.21 -24.61
CA MET A 59 -8.67 6.96 -23.57
C MET A 59 -10.17 7.01 -23.84
N VAL A 60 -10.60 7.30 -25.08
CA VAL A 60 -12.03 7.30 -25.46
C VAL A 60 -12.66 5.93 -25.21
N LEU A 61 -12.00 4.86 -25.67
CA LEU A 61 -12.47 3.49 -25.44
C LEU A 61 -12.54 3.13 -23.95
N ALA A 62 -11.56 3.54 -23.14
CA ALA A 62 -11.54 3.24 -21.72
C ALA A 62 -12.61 4.01 -20.91
N ARG A 63 -13.03 5.18 -21.40
CA ARG A 63 -14.11 5.98 -20.81
C ARG A 63 -15.49 5.43 -21.17
N THR A 64 -15.67 5.05 -22.44
CA THR A 64 -16.94 4.53 -22.97
C THR A 64 -17.22 3.09 -22.52
N ASP A 65 -16.20 2.23 -22.46
CA ASP A 65 -16.33 0.84 -22.01
C ASP A 65 -15.24 0.49 -20.98
N PRO A 66 -15.44 0.83 -19.70
CA PRO A 66 -14.47 0.56 -18.64
C PRO A 66 -14.30 -0.93 -18.35
N ASN A 67 -15.23 -1.80 -18.79
CA ASN A 67 -15.19 -3.24 -18.55
C ASN A 67 -14.54 -4.03 -19.69
N LEU A 68 -14.31 -3.39 -20.85
CA LEU A 68 -13.73 -4.01 -22.05
C LEU A 68 -12.44 -4.79 -21.78
N ASN A 69 -12.36 -6.04 -22.23
CA ASN A 69 -11.13 -6.81 -22.11
C ASN A 69 -9.96 -6.11 -22.85
N ALA A 70 -8.76 -6.09 -22.26
CA ALA A 70 -7.62 -5.41 -22.87
C ALA A 70 -7.17 -5.99 -24.22
N LYS A 71 -7.42 -7.28 -24.51
CA LYS A 71 -7.21 -7.86 -25.84
C LYS A 71 -8.17 -7.25 -26.87
N ILE A 72 -9.44 -7.12 -26.51
CA ILE A 72 -10.49 -6.53 -27.38
C ILE A 72 -10.22 -5.02 -27.55
N GLY A 73 -9.87 -4.33 -26.47
CA GLY A 73 -9.45 -2.92 -26.52
C GLY A 73 -8.27 -2.71 -27.46
N ALA A 74 -7.24 -3.56 -27.41
CA ALA A 74 -6.11 -3.50 -28.33
C ALA A 74 -6.53 -3.66 -29.80
N SER A 75 -7.44 -4.59 -30.08
CA SER A 75 -8.01 -4.78 -31.43
C SER A 75 -8.78 -3.56 -31.91
N ARG A 76 -9.65 -2.97 -31.07
CA ARG A 76 -10.39 -1.75 -31.41
C ARG A 76 -9.47 -0.55 -31.67
N ILE A 77 -8.44 -0.34 -30.85
CA ILE A 77 -7.44 0.71 -31.10
C ILE A 77 -6.76 0.48 -32.45
N SER A 78 -6.39 -0.77 -32.77
CA SER A 78 -5.75 -1.14 -34.03
C SER A 78 -6.61 -0.85 -35.27
N LYS A 79 -7.93 -1.04 -35.17
CA LYS A 79 -8.88 -0.62 -36.22
C LYS A 79 -8.92 0.91 -36.37
N ILE A 80 -9.03 1.64 -35.25
CA ILE A 80 -9.12 3.11 -35.25
C ILE A 80 -7.83 3.79 -35.78
N THR A 81 -6.67 3.20 -35.50
CA THR A 81 -5.38 3.75 -35.95
C THR A 81 -4.90 3.22 -37.29
N SER A 82 -5.64 2.28 -37.91
CA SER A 82 -5.25 1.58 -39.13
C SER A 82 -3.86 0.92 -39.05
N ASN A 83 -3.42 0.51 -37.87
CA ASN A 83 -2.11 -0.11 -37.65
C ASN A 83 -2.27 -1.53 -37.12
N GLN A 84 -2.19 -2.50 -38.03
CA GLN A 84 -2.39 -3.93 -37.77
C GLN A 84 -1.08 -4.71 -37.57
N ARG A 85 0.07 -4.02 -37.40
CA ARG A 85 1.35 -4.71 -37.18
C ARG A 85 1.28 -5.56 -35.90
N ASN A 86 1.98 -6.68 -35.89
CA ASN A 86 1.94 -7.62 -34.76
C ASN A 86 2.40 -7.00 -33.43
N ILE A 87 3.50 -6.24 -33.45
CA ILE A 87 4.00 -5.54 -32.25
C ILE A 87 3.03 -4.46 -31.76
N THR A 88 2.18 -3.93 -32.65
CA THR A 88 1.16 -2.92 -32.35
C THR A 88 0.08 -3.46 -31.43
N ARG A 89 -0.35 -4.73 -31.61
CA ARG A 89 -1.34 -5.33 -30.70
C ARG A 89 -0.82 -5.42 -29.25
N SER A 90 0.46 -5.77 -29.09
CA SER A 90 1.11 -5.79 -27.77
C SER A 90 1.22 -4.37 -27.19
N ALA A 91 1.63 -3.38 -27.99
CA ALA A 91 1.62 -1.98 -27.60
C ALA A 91 0.23 -1.52 -27.13
N TYR A 92 -0.80 -1.73 -27.94
CA TYR A 92 -2.16 -1.28 -27.66
C TYR A 92 -2.80 -1.98 -26.48
N TYR A 93 -2.45 -3.24 -26.19
CA TYR A 93 -2.85 -3.88 -24.94
C TYR A 93 -2.33 -3.09 -23.73
N TRP A 94 -1.03 -2.79 -23.69
CA TRP A 94 -0.45 -2.04 -22.57
C TRP A 94 -0.95 -0.61 -22.49
N LEU A 95 -1.13 0.02 -23.64
CA LEU A 95 -1.72 1.34 -23.74
C LEU A 95 -3.14 1.35 -23.15
N PHE A 96 -3.97 0.39 -23.50
CA PHE A 96 -5.34 0.29 -23.01
C PHE A 96 -5.41 -0.02 -21.51
N VAL A 97 -4.57 -0.94 -21.00
CA VAL A 97 -4.44 -1.19 -19.55
C VAL A 97 -4.04 0.09 -18.81
N ALA A 98 -3.10 0.86 -19.36
CA ALA A 98 -2.68 2.14 -18.78
C ALA A 98 -3.76 3.22 -18.90
N ALA A 99 -4.55 3.23 -19.98
CA ALA A 99 -5.69 4.12 -20.17
C ALA A 99 -6.77 3.85 -19.11
N LYS A 100 -7.14 2.58 -18.88
CA LYS A 100 -8.05 2.20 -17.78
C LYS A 100 -7.58 2.69 -16.41
N GLY A 101 -6.30 2.49 -16.09
CA GLY A 101 -5.72 3.01 -14.85
C GLY A 101 -5.59 4.55 -14.80
N THR A 102 -5.73 5.23 -15.94
CA THR A 102 -5.79 6.70 -16.01
C THR A 102 -7.22 7.18 -15.78
N VAL A 103 -8.20 6.56 -16.43
CA VAL A 103 -9.64 6.83 -16.21
C VAL A 103 -10.04 6.57 -14.76
N ASP A 104 -9.56 5.49 -14.13
CA ASP A 104 -9.77 5.25 -12.68
C ASP A 104 -9.23 6.41 -11.81
N ARG A 105 -8.09 6.99 -12.21
CA ARG A 105 -7.52 8.16 -11.51
C ARG A 105 -8.29 9.45 -11.79
N GLU A 106 -8.88 9.59 -12.98
CA GLU A 106 -9.77 10.70 -13.33
C GLU A 106 -11.02 10.65 -12.44
N LYS A 107 -11.70 9.51 -12.34
CA LYS A 107 -12.87 9.32 -11.46
C LYS A 107 -12.55 9.61 -9.98
N LYS A 108 -11.40 9.13 -9.50
CA LYS A 108 -10.94 9.44 -8.13
C LYS A 108 -10.59 10.92 -7.93
N ALA A 109 -10.13 11.60 -8.97
CA ALA A 109 -9.88 13.05 -8.90
C ALA A 109 -11.19 13.84 -8.88
N GLU A 110 -12.18 13.42 -9.68
CA GLU A 110 -13.55 13.96 -9.66
C GLU A 110 -14.18 13.83 -8.28
N GLU A 111 -14.22 12.61 -7.72
CA GLU A 111 -14.72 12.39 -6.36
C GLU A 111 -13.96 13.21 -5.31
N PHE A 112 -12.65 13.42 -5.50
CA PHE A 112 -11.88 14.27 -4.60
C PHE A 112 -12.33 15.73 -4.70
N PHE A 113 -12.56 16.26 -5.90
CA PHE A 113 -13.07 17.61 -6.09
C PHE A 113 -14.47 17.78 -5.51
N ASP A 114 -15.39 16.84 -5.73
CA ASP A 114 -16.73 16.86 -5.12
C ASP A 114 -16.64 16.97 -3.59
N GLN A 115 -15.73 16.20 -3.00
CA GLN A 115 -15.51 16.21 -1.56
C GLN A 115 -14.86 17.49 -1.04
N LEU A 116 -14.06 18.18 -1.87
CA LEU A 116 -13.53 19.50 -1.54
C LEU A 116 -14.62 20.57 -1.61
N LEU A 117 -15.54 20.50 -2.59
CA LEU A 117 -16.67 21.41 -2.71
C LEU A 117 -17.62 21.27 -1.51
N GLN A 118 -17.85 20.05 -1.03
CA GLN A 118 -18.62 19.78 0.19
C GLN A 118 -17.89 20.20 1.47
N ARG A 119 -16.57 20.43 1.44
CA ARG A 119 -15.74 20.72 2.61
C ARG A 119 -14.75 21.85 2.30
N PRO A 120 -15.23 23.10 2.18
CA PRO A 120 -14.44 24.20 1.64
C PRO A 120 -13.22 24.56 2.52
N GLU A 121 -13.25 24.28 3.84
CA GLU A 121 -12.06 24.49 4.68
C GLU A 121 -10.95 23.47 4.34
N GLN A 122 -11.30 22.25 3.94
CA GLN A 122 -10.33 21.24 3.49
C GLN A 122 -9.77 21.59 2.11
N ALA A 123 -10.58 22.24 1.26
CA ALA A 123 -10.14 22.80 -0.01
C ALA A 123 -9.07 23.88 0.19
N VAL A 124 -9.35 24.85 1.07
CA VAL A 124 -8.39 25.90 1.42
C VAL A 124 -7.12 25.31 2.05
N GLU A 125 -7.26 24.36 2.99
CA GLU A 125 -6.12 23.64 3.58
C GLU A 125 -5.26 22.99 2.49
N TRP A 126 -5.87 22.29 1.55
CA TRP A 126 -5.15 21.59 0.48
C TRP A 126 -4.49 22.56 -0.52
N ILE A 127 -5.12 23.69 -0.87
CA ILE A 127 -4.52 24.69 -1.75
C ILE A 127 -3.27 25.31 -1.10
N ILE A 128 -3.36 25.73 0.16
CA ILE A 128 -2.25 26.40 0.88
C ILE A 128 -1.08 25.44 1.13
N PHE A 129 -1.39 24.25 1.66
CA PHE A 129 -0.39 23.33 2.18
C PHE A 129 0.00 22.23 1.19
N GLY A 130 -0.71 22.13 0.06
CA GLY A 130 -0.60 21.02 -0.88
C GLY A 130 -1.05 19.67 -0.34
N ARG A 131 -1.69 19.67 0.84
CA ARG A 131 -2.10 18.48 1.60
C ARG A 131 -3.31 18.78 2.47
N SER A 132 -4.22 17.81 2.57
CA SER A 132 -5.29 17.80 3.59
C SER A 132 -5.32 16.43 4.27
N PRO A 133 -4.73 16.28 5.47
CA PRO A 133 -4.64 14.98 6.15
C PRO A 133 -5.98 14.34 6.47
N ARG A 134 -7.03 15.12 6.75
CA ARG A 134 -8.37 14.56 6.98
C ARG A 134 -8.96 14.03 5.69
N MET A 135 -8.82 14.76 4.58
CA MET A 135 -9.26 14.29 3.27
C MET A 135 -8.45 13.07 2.81
N GLU A 136 -7.13 13.08 2.99
CA GLU A 136 -6.27 11.91 2.74
C GLU A 136 -6.76 10.68 3.50
N LYS A 137 -7.18 10.87 4.77
CA LYS A 137 -7.69 9.79 5.63
C LYS A 137 -9.04 9.24 5.14
N TYR A 138 -9.96 10.15 4.83
CA TYR A 138 -11.27 9.79 4.32
C TYR A 138 -11.17 9.00 3.01
N LEU A 139 -10.38 9.51 2.05
CA LEU A 139 -10.27 8.92 0.72
C LEU A 139 -9.55 7.57 0.69
N TYR A 140 -8.56 7.31 1.56
CA TYR A 140 -7.93 5.99 1.56
C TYR A 140 -8.89 4.90 2.06
N LYS A 141 -9.77 5.23 3.01
CA LYS A 141 -10.82 4.33 3.48
C LYS A 141 -11.86 4.14 2.39
N LYS A 142 -12.40 5.25 1.85
CA LYS A 142 -13.42 5.24 0.80
C LYS A 142 -13.00 4.45 -0.44
N TRP A 143 -11.76 4.62 -0.90
CA TRP A 143 -11.25 3.94 -2.10
C TRP A 143 -10.61 2.59 -1.82
N GLU A 144 -10.53 2.16 -0.55
CA GLU A 144 -9.85 0.92 -0.14
C GLU A 144 -8.41 0.80 -0.67
N VAL A 145 -7.71 1.94 -0.75
CA VAL A 145 -6.32 2.01 -1.23
C VAL A 145 -5.35 2.35 -0.11
N ARG A 146 -4.07 2.15 -0.36
CA ARG A 146 -3.03 2.56 0.59
C ARG A 146 -2.97 4.09 0.67
N ARG A 147 -2.95 4.65 1.88
CA ARG A 147 -2.81 6.10 2.10
C ARG A 147 -1.69 6.79 1.30
N PRO A 148 -0.48 6.21 1.12
CA PRO A 148 0.54 6.77 0.23
C PRO A 148 0.09 7.01 -1.22
N TYR A 149 -0.79 6.17 -1.77
CA TYR A 149 -1.37 6.36 -3.10
C TYR A 149 -2.20 7.64 -3.13
N VAL A 150 -3.11 7.81 -2.16
CA VAL A 150 -3.96 9.01 -2.03
C VAL A 150 -3.13 10.28 -1.94
N ILE A 151 -2.12 10.28 -1.05
CA ILE A 151 -1.20 11.42 -0.89
C ILE A 151 -0.52 11.76 -2.21
N ASN A 152 0.00 10.74 -2.93
CA ASN A 152 0.71 10.96 -4.18
C ASN A 152 -0.21 11.46 -5.30
N LEU A 153 -1.46 10.98 -5.34
CA LEU A 153 -2.47 11.41 -6.31
C LEU A 153 -2.85 12.88 -6.07
N ILE A 154 -3.28 13.22 -4.86
CA ILE A 154 -3.72 14.58 -4.48
C ILE A 154 -2.57 15.59 -4.62
N HIS A 155 -1.36 15.21 -4.22
CA HIS A 155 -0.19 16.07 -4.40
C HIS A 155 0.24 16.19 -5.88
N GLY A 156 0.01 15.15 -6.68
CA GLY A 156 0.17 15.19 -8.13
C GLY A 156 -0.80 16.17 -8.79
N ILE A 157 -2.08 16.11 -8.39
CA ILE A 157 -3.15 17.00 -8.82
C ILE A 157 -2.83 18.45 -8.44
N ARG A 158 -2.42 18.70 -7.19
CA ARG A 158 -2.03 20.04 -6.71
C ARG A 158 -0.99 20.72 -7.61
N ARG A 159 0.10 20.01 -7.92
CA ARG A 159 1.18 20.54 -8.77
C ARG A 159 0.75 20.84 -10.20
N LYS A 160 -0.34 20.23 -10.67
CA LYS A 160 -0.92 20.52 -11.99
C LYS A 160 -1.84 21.73 -11.92
N ILE A 161 -2.58 21.86 -10.83
CA ILE A 161 -3.49 22.99 -10.56
C ILE A 161 -2.73 24.29 -10.33
N ASP A 162 -1.50 24.24 -9.82
CA ASP A 162 -0.62 25.43 -9.71
C ASP A 162 -0.53 26.26 -11.01
N LYS A 163 -0.67 25.63 -12.18
CA LYS A 163 -0.66 26.32 -13.48
C LYS A 163 -1.88 27.18 -13.73
N TYR A 164 -2.99 26.87 -13.05
CA TYR A 164 -4.29 27.53 -13.16
C TYR A 164 -4.61 28.38 -11.92
N CYS A 165 -3.80 28.29 -10.86
CA CYS A 165 -3.95 29.11 -9.66
C CYS A 165 -3.45 30.56 -9.92
N PRO A 166 -4.15 31.57 -9.36
CA PRO A 166 -3.60 32.91 -9.18
C PRO A 166 -2.24 32.86 -8.49
N ALA A 167 -1.36 33.83 -8.76
CA ALA A 167 0.00 33.85 -8.21
C ALA A 167 0.05 33.65 -6.68
N LYS A 168 -0.86 34.31 -5.94
CA LYS A 168 -1.01 34.21 -4.48
C LYS A 168 -1.50 32.86 -3.93
N LEU A 169 -1.99 31.98 -4.81
CA LEU A 169 -2.48 30.63 -4.47
C LEU A 169 -1.63 29.53 -5.09
N LYS A 170 -0.49 29.85 -5.71
CA LYS A 170 0.47 28.83 -6.15
C LYS A 170 1.10 28.19 -4.92
N LEU A 171 1.49 26.92 -5.04
CA LEU A 171 2.07 26.20 -3.91
C LEU A 171 3.35 26.90 -3.44
N ASN A 172 3.42 27.23 -2.16
CA ASN A 172 4.52 27.97 -1.52
C ASN A 172 4.70 29.42 -1.99
N SER A 173 3.74 30.01 -2.69
CA SER A 173 3.74 31.47 -2.92
C SER A 173 3.44 32.22 -1.63
N LYS A 174 3.84 33.49 -1.56
CA LYS A 174 3.39 34.41 -0.50
C LYS A 174 1.86 34.36 -0.37
N LEU A 175 1.37 34.16 0.86
CA LEU A 175 -0.05 34.11 1.16
C LEU A 175 -0.64 35.52 1.19
N PRO A 176 -1.97 35.67 1.06
CA PRO A 176 -2.65 36.94 1.32
C PRO A 176 -2.25 37.50 2.69
N LEU A 177 -2.05 38.81 2.76
CA LEU A 177 -1.69 39.47 4.00
C LEU A 177 -2.82 39.29 5.02
N LEU A 178 -2.43 38.91 6.22
CA LEU A 178 -3.31 38.86 7.38
C LEU A 178 -2.83 39.89 8.39
N THR A 179 -3.77 40.65 8.92
CA THR A 179 -3.56 41.50 10.09
C THR A 179 -3.55 40.64 11.35
N GLN A 180 -2.95 41.16 12.42
CA GLN A 180 -2.97 40.48 13.72
C GLN A 180 -4.40 40.27 14.22
N GLN A 181 -5.27 41.28 14.08
CA GLN A 181 -6.68 41.19 14.49
C GLN A 181 -7.44 40.07 13.75
N GLU A 182 -7.20 39.88 12.44
CA GLU A 182 -7.81 38.78 11.69
C GLU A 182 -7.40 37.42 12.24
N ILE A 183 -6.13 37.26 12.63
CA ILE A 183 -5.61 36.02 13.20
C ILE A 183 -6.17 35.78 14.61
N GLU A 184 -6.24 36.81 15.46
CA GLU A 184 -6.85 36.72 16.79
C GLU A 184 -8.30 36.26 16.70
N ARG A 185 -9.10 36.92 15.84
CA ARG A 185 -10.49 36.53 15.56
C ARG A 185 -10.57 35.10 15.04
N ALA A 186 -9.66 34.69 14.16
CA ALA A 186 -9.63 33.33 13.61
C ALA A 186 -9.32 32.27 14.67
N ILE A 187 -8.39 32.52 15.60
CA ILE A 187 -8.08 31.60 16.72
C ILE A 187 -9.32 31.37 17.57
N ILE A 188 -9.95 32.47 18.03
CA ILE A 188 -11.12 32.42 18.91
C ILE A 188 -12.30 31.75 18.20
N ARG A 189 -12.59 32.15 16.95
CA ARG A 189 -13.68 31.57 16.15
C ARG A 189 -13.46 30.09 15.87
N CYS A 190 -12.22 29.70 15.55
CA CYS A 190 -11.86 28.30 15.32
C CYS A 190 -12.10 27.46 16.58
N TYR A 191 -11.65 27.93 17.74
CA TYR A 191 -11.88 27.26 19.02
C TYR A 191 -13.38 27.11 19.32
N LYS A 192 -14.15 28.21 19.29
CA LYS A 192 -15.60 28.20 19.56
C LYS A 192 -16.34 27.25 18.61
N LYS A 193 -16.08 27.32 17.29
CA LYS A 193 -16.73 26.46 16.29
C LYS A 193 -16.40 24.97 16.52
N LYS A 194 -15.11 24.64 16.74
CA LYS A 194 -14.70 23.23 16.93
C LYS A 194 -15.10 22.65 18.27
N CYS A 195 -15.22 23.46 19.33
CA CYS A 195 -15.84 23.02 20.57
C CYS A 195 -17.27 22.56 20.36
N LYS A 196 -18.10 23.34 19.64
CA LYS A 196 -19.49 22.97 19.32
C LYS A 196 -19.60 21.71 18.45
N GLU A 197 -18.76 21.60 17.41
CA GLU A 197 -18.80 20.44 16.49
C GLU A 197 -18.33 19.12 17.14
N LEU A 198 -17.46 19.18 18.16
CA LEU A 198 -16.77 18.01 18.68
C LEU A 198 -17.22 17.57 20.08
N THR A 199 -18.23 18.22 20.68
CA THR A 199 -18.75 17.91 22.03
C THR A 199 -19.59 16.63 22.11
N THR A 200 -19.66 15.83 21.05
CA THR A 200 -20.37 14.54 21.05
C THR A 200 -19.84 13.54 22.10
N PRO A 201 -20.68 12.70 22.74
CA PRO A 201 -20.31 11.83 23.88
C PRO A 201 -19.22 10.77 23.61
N GLN A 202 -18.92 10.47 22.35
CA GLN A 202 -17.89 9.48 22.02
C GLN A 202 -16.48 10.02 22.30
N LYS A 203 -15.95 9.69 23.49
CA LYS A 203 -14.58 9.97 23.93
C LYS A 203 -13.56 9.54 22.87
N ASN A 204 -12.90 10.52 22.26
CA ASN A 204 -11.81 10.28 21.34
C ASN A 204 -10.63 11.16 21.73
N ARG A 205 -9.63 10.56 22.39
CA ARG A 205 -8.41 11.25 22.86
C ARG A 205 -7.76 12.18 21.83
N SER A 206 -7.85 11.86 20.54
CA SER A 206 -7.31 12.71 19.47
C SER A 206 -8.15 13.97 19.20
N LYS A 207 -9.47 13.89 19.37
CA LYS A 207 -10.37 15.06 19.38
C LYS A 207 -10.10 15.90 20.62
N ASP A 208 -10.00 15.26 21.78
CA ASP A 208 -9.73 15.94 23.05
C ASP A 208 -8.40 16.68 23.01
N GLU A 209 -7.33 16.03 22.57
CA GLU A 209 -6.00 16.64 22.42
C GLU A 209 -6.01 17.82 21.42
N PHE A 210 -6.74 17.69 20.31
CA PHE A 210 -6.92 18.77 19.34
C PHE A 210 -7.68 19.97 19.94
N LEU A 211 -8.76 19.72 20.69
CA LEU A 211 -9.52 20.76 21.38
C LEU A 211 -8.69 21.42 22.48
N THR A 212 -7.95 20.66 23.28
CA THR A 212 -7.01 21.20 24.26
C THR A 212 -5.97 22.09 23.59
N ASN A 213 -5.44 21.68 22.43
CA ASN A 213 -4.49 22.49 21.69
C ASN A 213 -5.11 23.80 21.20
N LEU A 214 -6.34 23.77 20.67
CA LEU A 214 -7.05 24.99 20.27
C LEU A 214 -7.34 25.91 21.46
N ARG A 215 -7.74 25.35 22.60
CA ARG A 215 -7.97 26.08 23.85
C ARG A 215 -6.70 26.81 24.29
N LEU A 216 -5.58 26.10 24.37
CA LEU A 216 -4.28 26.68 24.75
C LEU A 216 -3.85 27.80 23.79
N LEU A 217 -4.08 27.66 22.48
CA LEU A 217 -3.80 28.73 21.53
C LEU A 217 -4.71 29.96 21.74
N ALA A 218 -5.97 29.75 22.12
CA ALA A 218 -6.91 30.82 22.41
C ALA A 218 -6.61 31.53 23.74
N GLU A 219 -6.19 30.80 24.78
CA GLU A 219 -5.76 31.36 26.06
C GLU A 219 -4.47 32.19 25.92
N ASN A 220 -3.62 31.88 24.95
CA ASN A 220 -2.35 32.58 24.69
C ASN A 220 -2.38 33.40 23.40
N VAL A 221 -3.54 33.94 23.04
CA VAL A 221 -3.77 34.58 21.74
C VAL A 221 -2.83 35.76 21.48
N SER A 222 -2.52 36.57 22.51
CA SER A 222 -1.63 37.73 22.43
C SER A 222 -0.19 37.36 22.05
N ILE A 223 0.25 36.14 22.38
CA ILE A 223 1.57 35.62 22.01
C ILE A 223 1.50 34.95 20.64
N VAL A 224 0.46 34.14 20.41
CA VAL A 224 0.33 33.28 19.23
C VAL A 224 0.02 34.08 17.96
N ALA A 225 -0.82 35.11 18.06
CA ALA A 225 -1.28 35.87 16.89
C ALA A 225 -0.16 36.66 16.19
N PRO A 226 0.72 37.42 16.90
CA PRO A 226 1.86 38.07 16.25
C PRO A 226 2.77 37.09 15.52
N MET A 227 3.05 35.92 16.12
CA MET A 227 3.90 34.90 15.52
C MET A 227 3.29 34.31 14.23
N LEU A 228 1.98 34.05 14.23
CA LEU A 228 1.27 33.58 13.03
C LEU A 228 1.20 34.67 11.95
N THR A 229 1.03 35.93 12.35
CA THR A 229 0.98 37.10 11.46
C THR A 229 2.31 37.24 10.73
N ALA A 230 3.41 37.27 11.48
CA ALA A 230 4.77 37.32 10.94
C ALA A 230 5.05 36.11 10.03
N TRP A 231 4.63 34.90 10.43
CA TRP A 231 4.83 33.71 9.61
C TRP A 231 4.06 33.75 8.28
N ASN A 232 2.82 34.24 8.28
CA ASN A 232 1.96 34.30 7.09
C ASN A 232 2.45 35.35 6.08
N ASN A 233 2.94 36.48 6.58
CA ASN A 233 3.25 37.66 5.77
C ASN A 233 4.65 37.63 5.14
N ILE A 234 5.44 36.58 5.40
CA ILE A 234 6.75 36.35 4.77
C ILE A 234 6.67 35.20 3.75
N GLU A 235 7.57 35.20 2.77
CA GLU A 235 7.68 34.11 1.82
C GLU A 235 8.20 32.83 2.50
N GLN A 236 7.63 31.69 2.11
CA GLN A 236 7.94 30.41 2.74
C GLN A 236 8.42 29.41 1.69
N PRO A 237 9.61 28.80 1.82
CA PRO A 237 10.07 27.79 0.87
C PRO A 237 9.16 26.54 0.88
N SER A 238 8.49 26.29 2.02
CA SER A 238 7.41 25.31 2.11
C SER A 238 6.51 25.59 3.31
N HIS A 239 5.26 26.00 3.06
CA HIS A 239 4.26 26.22 4.13
C HIS A 239 4.13 25.01 5.07
N TRP A 240 4.22 23.79 4.52
CA TRP A 240 4.10 22.56 5.31
C TRP A 240 5.30 22.34 6.25
N LYS A 241 6.51 22.67 5.81
CA LYS A 241 7.71 22.50 6.65
C LYS A 241 7.81 23.64 7.67
N SER A 242 7.60 24.87 7.23
CA SER A 242 7.76 26.06 8.07
C SER A 242 6.74 26.11 9.19
N ILE A 243 5.49 25.67 8.97
CA ILE A 243 4.52 25.55 10.07
C ILE A 243 4.94 24.51 11.13
N GLY A 244 5.76 23.52 10.75
CA GLY A 244 6.36 22.58 11.69
C GLY A 244 7.44 23.20 12.57
N GLU A 245 8.15 24.22 12.06
CA GLU A 245 9.11 25.01 12.83
C GLU A 245 8.39 26.02 13.72
N LEU A 246 7.38 26.72 13.17
CA LEU A 246 6.51 27.61 13.92
C LEU A 246 5.85 26.90 15.11
N ASN A 247 5.38 25.66 14.90
CA ASN A 247 4.85 24.82 15.97
C ASN A 247 5.80 24.71 17.17
N LYS A 248 7.11 24.56 16.93
CA LYS A 248 8.09 24.43 18.02
C LYS A 248 8.25 25.75 18.77
N ARG A 249 8.42 26.85 18.03
CA ARG A 249 8.55 28.20 18.60
C ARG A 249 7.33 28.58 19.44
N ILE A 250 6.12 28.32 18.94
CA ILE A 250 4.88 28.55 19.71
C ILE A 250 4.83 27.65 20.94
N ALA A 251 5.23 26.38 20.83
CA ALA A 251 5.25 25.48 21.97
C ALA A 251 6.21 25.93 23.08
N GLU A 252 7.36 26.49 22.72
CA GLU A 252 8.30 27.12 23.64
C GLU A 252 7.72 28.38 24.27
N ALA A 253 7.17 29.30 23.46
CA ALA A 253 6.60 30.57 23.92
C ALA A 253 5.40 30.41 24.86
N VAL A 254 4.59 29.37 24.67
CA VAL A 254 3.43 29.04 25.53
C VAL A 254 3.85 28.19 26.76
N GLY A 255 5.16 27.97 26.98
CA GLY A 255 5.67 27.21 28.13
C GLY A 255 5.35 25.71 28.08
N LYS A 256 5.08 25.15 26.89
CA LYS A 256 4.74 23.74 26.67
C LYS A 256 5.61 23.10 25.57
N PRO A 257 6.95 23.06 25.71
CA PRO A 257 7.89 22.72 24.62
C PRO A 257 7.71 21.30 24.03
N LYS A 258 7.12 20.37 24.79
CA LYS A 258 6.83 18.99 24.32
C LYS A 258 5.50 18.87 23.57
N ARG A 259 4.68 19.92 23.53
CA ARG A 259 3.33 19.90 22.93
C ARG A 259 3.40 20.07 21.41
N VAL A 260 2.44 19.48 20.72
CA VAL A 260 2.35 19.53 19.24
C VAL A 260 1.04 20.20 18.83
N PHE A 261 1.11 21.48 18.48
CA PHE A 261 0.02 22.33 17.99
C PHE A 261 -0.24 22.23 16.48
N PHE A 262 0.57 21.47 15.73
CA PHE A 262 0.58 21.45 14.26
C PHE A 262 -0.80 21.31 13.59
N SER A 263 -1.69 20.46 14.09
CA SER A 263 -3.04 20.32 13.54
C SER A 263 -3.93 21.53 13.82
N ALA A 264 -3.81 22.11 15.01
CA ALA A 264 -4.54 23.29 15.45
C ALA A 264 -4.10 24.53 14.66
N LEU A 265 -2.79 24.78 14.55
CA LEU A 265 -2.23 25.91 13.79
C LEU A 265 -2.68 25.92 12.33
N ARG A 266 -2.64 24.76 11.65
CA ARG A 266 -3.15 24.65 10.27
C ARG A 266 -4.63 25.03 10.17
N THR A 267 -5.43 24.61 11.16
CA THR A 267 -6.87 24.91 11.17
C THR A 267 -7.09 26.41 11.37
N VAL A 268 -6.34 27.05 12.28
CA VAL A 268 -6.40 28.50 12.50
C VAL A 268 -6.04 29.28 11.23
N ILE A 269 -4.93 28.93 10.56
CA ILE A 269 -4.51 29.61 9.32
C ILE A 269 -5.57 29.46 8.24
N VAL A 270 -6.15 28.26 8.09
CA VAL A 270 -7.27 28.05 7.16
C VAL A 270 -8.46 28.94 7.51
N PHE A 271 -8.83 29.06 8.78
CA PHE A 271 -9.93 29.92 9.22
C PHE A 271 -9.64 31.41 8.98
N ALA A 272 -8.40 31.85 9.15
CA ALA A 272 -7.99 33.23 8.90
C ALA A 272 -8.04 33.58 7.41
N LEU A 273 -7.58 32.68 6.55
CA LEU A 273 -7.55 32.90 5.10
C LEU A 273 -8.89 32.66 4.41
N PHE A 274 -9.78 31.85 5.01
CA PHE A 274 -11.04 31.44 4.40
C PHE A 274 -11.88 32.61 3.86
N PRO A 275 -12.09 33.73 4.59
CA PRO A 275 -12.87 34.85 4.10
C PRO A 275 -12.27 35.49 2.84
N GLN A 276 -10.95 35.54 2.73
CA GLN A 276 -10.26 36.22 1.62
C GLN A 276 -10.12 35.34 0.36
N ILE A 277 -9.99 34.02 0.51
CA ILE A 277 -9.69 33.12 -0.62
C ILE A 277 -10.69 31.98 -0.83
N GLY A 278 -11.65 31.79 0.06
CA GLY A 278 -12.59 30.66 0.00
C GLY A 278 -13.39 30.61 -1.31
N LYS A 279 -13.89 31.76 -1.77
CA LYS A 279 -14.62 31.88 -3.05
C LYS A 279 -13.72 31.52 -4.24
N THR A 280 -12.52 32.10 -4.32
CA THR A 280 -11.55 31.81 -5.38
C THR A 280 -11.14 30.33 -5.38
N VAL A 281 -10.93 29.74 -4.20
CA VAL A 281 -10.60 28.30 -4.09
C VAL A 281 -11.75 27.43 -4.60
N LYS A 282 -13.00 27.77 -4.27
CA LYS A 282 -14.19 27.09 -4.79
C LYS A 282 -14.23 27.17 -6.33
N GLU A 283 -14.10 28.37 -6.88
CA GLU A 283 -14.10 28.59 -8.34
C GLU A 283 -12.97 27.81 -9.05
N ILE A 284 -11.77 27.74 -8.46
CA ILE A 284 -10.66 26.94 -8.99
C ILE A 284 -11.06 25.47 -9.08
N ILE A 285 -11.71 24.93 -8.04
CA ILE A 285 -12.11 23.52 -7.99
C ILE A 285 -13.22 23.25 -9.00
N GLU A 286 -14.26 24.10 -9.07
CA GLU A 286 -15.38 23.96 -10.02
C GLU A 286 -14.92 24.01 -11.48
N LYS A 287 -13.95 24.86 -11.81
CA LYS A 287 -13.39 24.98 -13.16
C LYS A 287 -12.35 23.91 -13.50
N THR A 288 -11.94 23.07 -12.53
CA THR A 288 -10.89 22.07 -12.75
C THR A 288 -11.48 20.74 -13.18
N HIS A 289 -11.22 20.37 -14.43
CA HIS A 289 -11.57 19.04 -14.93
C HIS A 289 -10.49 17.99 -14.61
N PRO A 290 -10.85 16.78 -14.15
CA PRO A 290 -9.92 15.69 -13.84
C PRO A 290 -8.89 15.39 -14.95
N GLU A 291 -9.32 15.42 -16.20
CA GLU A 291 -8.48 15.13 -17.37
C GLU A 291 -7.37 16.18 -17.63
N LYS A 292 -7.53 17.41 -17.13
CA LYS A 292 -6.48 18.45 -17.21
C LYS A 292 -5.37 18.22 -16.18
N VAL A 293 -5.69 17.55 -15.06
CA VAL A 293 -4.79 17.37 -13.91
C VAL A 293 -4.23 15.96 -13.80
N ILE A 294 -4.85 14.98 -14.45
CA ILE A 294 -4.33 13.62 -14.58
C ILE A 294 -3.56 13.50 -15.89
N ASN A 295 -2.28 13.12 -15.82
CA ASN A 295 -1.51 12.91 -17.04
C ASN A 295 -2.03 11.68 -17.81
N PRO A 296 -2.19 11.79 -19.14
CA PRO A 296 -2.52 10.63 -19.98
C PRO A 296 -1.43 9.56 -19.90
N PRO A 297 -1.76 8.30 -20.26
CA PRO A 297 -0.82 7.20 -20.21
C PRO A 297 0.41 7.50 -21.08
N TYR A 298 1.59 7.09 -20.59
CA TYR A 298 2.88 7.19 -21.29
C TYR A 298 3.34 8.60 -21.71
N LYS A 299 2.70 9.69 -21.24
CA LYS A 299 3.14 11.09 -21.48
C LYS A 299 4.57 11.37 -20.99
N MET A 300 5.02 10.67 -19.95
CA MET A 300 6.39 10.74 -19.44
C MET A 300 7.12 9.44 -19.73
N LYS A 301 8.41 9.54 -20.11
CA LYS A 301 9.31 8.39 -20.28
C LYS A 301 9.36 7.60 -18.96
N LYS A 302 8.67 6.46 -18.90
CA LYS A 302 8.69 5.58 -17.73
C LYS A 302 10.08 4.96 -17.58
N LYS A 303 10.49 4.66 -16.35
CA LYS A 303 11.67 3.84 -16.09
C LYS A 303 11.36 2.40 -16.52
N GLY A 304 11.97 1.98 -17.64
CA GLY A 304 11.85 0.63 -18.19
C GLY A 304 10.76 0.49 -19.25
N ARG A 305 10.97 -0.46 -20.16
CA ARG A 305 10.08 -0.74 -21.30
C ARG A 305 8.94 -1.68 -20.91
N ALA A 306 7.79 -1.50 -21.54
CA ALA A 306 6.69 -2.46 -21.40
C ALA A 306 7.10 -3.82 -22.00
N PRO A 307 6.78 -4.95 -21.35
CA PRO A 307 7.05 -6.28 -21.92
C PRO A 307 6.30 -6.49 -23.23
N ILE A 308 6.78 -7.44 -24.03
CA ILE A 308 6.04 -7.90 -25.21
C ILE A 308 5.04 -8.95 -24.76
N ILE A 309 3.80 -8.85 -25.23
CA ILE A 309 2.75 -9.85 -25.04
C ILE A 309 2.64 -10.71 -26.28
N LEU A 310 2.58 -12.02 -26.07
CA LEU A 310 2.37 -12.97 -27.16
C LEU A 310 0.88 -13.18 -27.44
N LEU A 311 0.34 -12.37 -28.35
CA LEU A 311 -1.06 -12.39 -28.78
C LEU A 311 -1.19 -13.22 -30.08
N THR A 312 -1.20 -14.56 -29.96
CA THR A 312 -1.67 -15.56 -30.97
C THR A 312 -1.52 -15.19 -32.46
N ASN A 313 -0.45 -15.66 -33.13
CA ASN A 313 -0.47 -16.29 -34.48
C ASN A 313 0.96 -16.68 -34.93
N GLU A 314 1.11 -17.59 -35.89
CA GLU A 314 2.42 -18.04 -36.42
C GLU A 314 3.18 -16.96 -37.21
N ARG A 315 2.47 -15.95 -37.74
CA ARG A 315 3.06 -14.83 -38.51
C ARG A 315 3.80 -13.78 -37.66
N HIS A 316 4.11 -14.07 -36.39
CA HIS A 316 4.59 -13.08 -35.42
C HIS A 316 6.11 -13.11 -35.22
N LEU A 317 6.71 -11.94 -34.95
CA LEU A 317 8.14 -11.80 -34.60
C LEU A 317 8.54 -12.63 -33.35
N VAL A 318 7.56 -13.05 -32.53
CA VAL A 318 7.76 -14.05 -31.49
C VAL A 318 6.60 -15.06 -31.51
N MET A 319 6.91 -16.34 -31.69
CA MET A 319 5.98 -17.47 -31.86
C MET A 319 5.77 -18.23 -30.54
N ARG A 320 4.61 -18.88 -30.42
CA ARG A 320 4.23 -19.79 -29.33
C ARG A 320 3.21 -20.83 -29.83
N PRO A 321 3.04 -21.98 -29.17
CA PRO A 321 2.15 -23.02 -29.63
C PRO A 321 0.71 -22.69 -29.25
N GLY A 322 -0.18 -22.70 -30.23
CA GLY A 322 -1.64 -22.55 -30.04
C GLY A 322 -2.06 -21.32 -29.24
N ASP A 323 -3.15 -21.46 -28.50
CA ASP A 323 -3.75 -20.41 -27.68
C ASP A 323 -3.42 -20.59 -26.16
N SER A 324 -4.14 -19.91 -25.26
CA SER A 324 -3.92 -20.07 -23.82
C SER A 324 -4.22 -21.47 -23.31
N GLU A 325 -5.22 -22.14 -23.86
CA GLU A 325 -5.65 -23.46 -23.43
C GLU A 325 -4.67 -24.52 -23.88
N HIS A 326 -4.26 -24.48 -25.15
CA HIS A 326 -3.24 -25.37 -25.69
C HIS A 326 -1.89 -25.22 -24.96
N MET A 327 -1.43 -23.98 -24.71
CA MET A 327 -0.23 -23.77 -23.89
C MET A 327 -0.37 -24.31 -22.46
N THR A 328 -1.57 -24.18 -21.87
CA THR A 328 -1.85 -24.69 -20.52
C THR A 328 -1.74 -26.20 -20.51
N PHE A 329 -2.28 -26.87 -21.54
CA PHE A 329 -2.17 -28.30 -21.74
C PHE A 329 -0.70 -28.74 -21.83
N LEU A 330 0.08 -28.19 -22.77
CA LEU A 330 1.51 -28.54 -22.95
C LEU A 330 2.34 -28.31 -21.68
N ALA A 331 2.14 -27.15 -21.02
CA ALA A 331 2.86 -26.85 -19.78
C ALA A 331 2.49 -27.80 -18.62
N ARG A 332 1.28 -28.37 -18.64
CA ARG A 332 0.81 -29.36 -17.66
C ARG A 332 1.38 -30.75 -17.97
N SER A 333 1.16 -31.26 -19.18
CA SER A 333 1.55 -32.60 -19.64
C SER A 333 3.07 -32.73 -19.75
N GLU A 334 3.69 -31.93 -20.61
CA GLU A 334 5.11 -32.04 -20.97
C GLU A 334 6.02 -31.24 -20.03
N GLY A 335 5.48 -30.18 -19.39
CA GLY A 335 6.26 -29.33 -18.49
C GLY A 335 7.17 -28.33 -19.20
N GLU A 336 7.16 -28.33 -20.54
CA GLU A 336 7.81 -27.37 -21.39
C GLU A 336 7.04 -27.20 -22.70
N PHE A 337 7.35 -26.14 -23.45
CA PHE A 337 6.96 -26.01 -24.85
C PHE A 337 7.89 -25.03 -25.58
N GLU A 338 7.89 -25.07 -26.91
CA GLU A 338 8.78 -24.23 -27.72
C GLU A 338 8.24 -22.79 -27.92
N ILE A 339 9.13 -21.81 -27.88
CA ILE A 339 8.90 -20.45 -28.36
C ILE A 339 9.92 -20.10 -29.45
N GLY A 340 9.48 -19.34 -30.46
CA GLY A 340 10.32 -18.92 -31.58
C GLY A 340 10.55 -17.41 -31.61
N PHE A 341 11.73 -16.96 -32.05
CA PHE A 341 12.04 -15.55 -32.28
C PHE A 341 12.36 -15.36 -33.77
N LEU A 342 11.47 -14.66 -34.49
CA LEU A 342 11.62 -14.36 -35.91
C LEU A 342 12.11 -12.93 -36.12
N LEU A 343 12.95 -12.73 -37.13
CA LEU A 343 13.34 -11.43 -37.66
C LEU A 343 13.39 -11.55 -39.18
N LYS A 344 12.86 -10.55 -39.90
CA LYS A 344 12.80 -10.57 -41.38
C LYS A 344 14.20 -10.81 -41.94
N ASN A 345 14.34 -11.74 -42.89
CA ASN A 345 15.61 -12.13 -43.53
C ASN A 345 16.65 -12.77 -42.59
N HIS A 346 16.25 -13.23 -41.41
CA HIS A 346 17.14 -13.95 -40.50
C HIS A 346 16.56 -15.32 -40.10
N PRO A 347 17.41 -16.32 -39.79
CA PRO A 347 16.95 -17.62 -39.36
C PRO A 347 16.13 -17.54 -38.06
N ARG A 348 15.18 -18.45 -37.94
CA ARG A 348 14.37 -18.62 -36.72
C ARG A 348 15.27 -19.08 -35.59
N ILE A 349 15.16 -18.42 -34.44
CA ILE A 349 15.78 -18.89 -33.19
C ILE A 349 14.70 -19.53 -32.34
N THR A 350 14.88 -20.78 -31.95
CA THR A 350 13.96 -21.51 -31.07
C THR A 350 14.51 -21.62 -29.65
N ALA A 351 13.61 -21.64 -28.67
CA ALA A 351 13.94 -21.93 -27.29
C ALA A 351 12.80 -22.68 -26.60
N LYS A 352 13.16 -23.59 -25.70
CA LYS A 352 12.21 -24.28 -24.82
C LYS A 352 11.92 -23.44 -23.58
N LEU A 353 10.65 -23.22 -23.31
CA LEU A 353 10.15 -22.58 -22.09
C LEU A 353 9.90 -23.66 -21.04
N ILE A 354 10.70 -23.67 -19.97
CA ILE A 354 10.67 -24.73 -18.95
C ILE A 354 9.87 -24.26 -17.73
N PHE A 355 8.86 -25.06 -17.35
CA PHE A 355 8.03 -24.81 -16.19
C PHE A 355 8.57 -25.54 -14.96
N SER A 356 8.81 -24.80 -13.89
CA SER A 356 9.24 -25.41 -12.61
C SER A 356 8.16 -26.35 -12.06
N LYS A 357 8.56 -27.39 -11.30
CA LYS A 357 7.64 -28.32 -10.62
C LYS A 357 6.51 -27.59 -9.86
N LYS A 358 6.84 -26.46 -9.23
CA LYS A 358 5.88 -25.61 -8.50
C LYS A 358 4.80 -25.03 -9.41
N VAL A 359 5.18 -24.51 -10.57
CA VAL A 359 4.25 -23.88 -11.51
C VAL A 359 3.39 -24.95 -12.19
N ARG A 360 3.99 -26.09 -12.54
CA ARG A 360 3.25 -27.27 -13.02
C ARG A 360 2.20 -27.73 -12.01
N GLY A 361 2.54 -27.78 -10.72
CA GLY A 361 1.59 -28.10 -9.66
C GLY A 361 0.38 -27.15 -9.63
N TYR A 362 0.58 -25.86 -9.87
CA TYR A 362 -0.53 -24.92 -10.00
C TYR A 362 -1.42 -25.21 -11.21
N LEU A 363 -0.81 -25.55 -12.36
CA LEU A 363 -1.56 -25.90 -13.56
C LEU A 363 -2.37 -27.20 -13.38
N ILE A 364 -1.80 -28.20 -12.73
CA ILE A 364 -2.47 -29.46 -12.38
C ILE A 364 -3.66 -29.20 -11.46
N ASN A 365 -3.50 -28.28 -10.50
CA ASN A 365 -4.53 -27.91 -9.54
C ASN A 365 -5.59 -26.94 -10.10
N GLY A 366 -5.64 -26.70 -11.42
CA GLY A 366 -6.70 -25.91 -12.06
C GLY A 366 -6.34 -24.47 -12.42
N ALA A 367 -5.08 -24.04 -12.27
CA ALA A 367 -4.65 -22.77 -12.85
C ALA A 367 -4.46 -22.91 -14.37
N ARG A 368 -4.68 -21.81 -15.10
CA ARG A 368 -4.45 -21.74 -16.54
C ARG A 368 -3.49 -20.62 -16.91
N ILE A 369 -2.77 -20.78 -18.00
CA ILE A 369 -1.92 -19.73 -18.57
C ILE A 369 -2.82 -18.67 -19.20
N ARG A 370 -2.83 -17.47 -18.62
CA ARG A 370 -3.58 -16.34 -19.16
C ARG A 370 -2.79 -15.60 -20.24
N VAL A 371 -1.50 -15.35 -19.99
CA VAL A 371 -0.65 -14.57 -20.87
C VAL A 371 0.84 -14.80 -20.63
N LEU A 372 1.63 -14.70 -21.70
CA LEU A 372 3.10 -14.70 -21.67
C LEU A 372 3.65 -13.29 -21.88
N TYR A 373 4.63 -12.92 -21.06
CA TYR A 373 5.38 -11.67 -21.15
C TYR A 373 6.84 -11.94 -21.46
N ILE A 374 7.39 -11.23 -22.44
CA ILE A 374 8.80 -11.35 -22.82
C ILE A 374 9.51 -10.02 -22.65
N ARG A 375 10.71 -10.07 -22.05
CA ARG A 375 11.58 -8.92 -21.84
C ARG A 375 13.03 -9.25 -22.20
N TYR A 376 13.71 -8.26 -22.76
CA TYR A 376 15.16 -8.32 -22.84
C TYR A 376 15.77 -8.07 -21.45
N SER A 377 16.96 -8.58 -21.22
CA SER A 377 17.81 -8.22 -20.07
C SER A 377 19.05 -7.49 -20.58
N SER A 378 19.50 -6.51 -19.80
CA SER A 378 20.81 -5.88 -19.99
C SER A 378 21.92 -6.69 -19.31
N ALA A 379 23.16 -6.24 -19.49
CA ALA A 379 24.35 -6.75 -18.82
C ALA A 379 24.13 -7.00 -17.30
N PRO A 380 24.81 -7.99 -16.71
CA PRO A 380 25.83 -8.84 -17.34
C PRO A 380 25.28 -10.08 -18.06
N ASN A 381 24.03 -10.46 -17.80
CA ASN A 381 23.56 -11.80 -18.17
C ASN A 381 22.93 -11.90 -19.56
N TYR A 382 22.44 -10.79 -20.14
CA TYR A 382 21.78 -10.74 -21.46
C TYR A 382 20.68 -11.79 -21.72
N LYS A 383 20.16 -12.42 -20.67
CA LYS A 383 19.18 -13.51 -20.79
C LYS A 383 17.81 -13.00 -21.17
N VAL A 384 17.16 -13.73 -22.07
CA VAL A 384 15.74 -13.55 -22.36
C VAL A 384 14.93 -13.88 -21.11
N ARG A 385 14.04 -12.97 -20.71
CA ARG A 385 13.15 -13.19 -19.55
C ARG A 385 11.74 -13.40 -20.02
N VAL A 386 11.25 -14.63 -19.84
CA VAL A 386 9.85 -14.97 -20.07
C VAL A 386 9.14 -15.07 -18.73
N SER A 387 8.03 -14.36 -18.58
CA SER A 387 7.13 -14.47 -17.43
C SER A 387 5.78 -15.00 -17.88
N VAL A 388 5.26 -15.98 -17.17
CA VAL A 388 3.93 -16.54 -17.37
C VAL A 388 3.00 -15.93 -16.33
N VAL A 389 1.85 -15.44 -16.75
CA VAL A 389 0.75 -15.08 -15.86
C VAL A 389 -0.23 -16.24 -15.83
N LEU A 390 -0.38 -16.82 -14.65
CA LEU A 390 -1.41 -17.80 -14.37
C LEU A 390 -2.66 -17.13 -13.82
N GLU A 391 -3.81 -17.69 -14.13
CA GLU A 391 -5.12 -17.32 -13.60
C GLU A 391 -5.78 -18.57 -13.01
N GLY A 392 -6.42 -18.43 -11.86
CA GLY A 392 -7.14 -19.52 -11.20
C GLY A 392 -7.74 -19.06 -9.86
N PRO A 393 -8.52 -19.91 -9.18
CA PRO A 393 -8.96 -19.68 -7.81
C PRO A 393 -7.77 -19.41 -6.88
N GLU A 394 -7.97 -18.64 -5.82
CA GLU A 394 -6.85 -18.26 -4.95
C GLU A 394 -6.24 -19.47 -4.23
N GLU A 395 -7.04 -20.49 -3.87
CA GLU A 395 -6.57 -21.73 -3.25
C GLU A 395 -5.52 -22.48 -4.07
N VAL A 396 -5.61 -22.43 -5.39
CA VAL A 396 -4.69 -23.13 -6.30
C VAL A 396 -3.25 -22.64 -6.14
N PHE A 397 -3.07 -21.36 -5.79
CA PHE A 397 -1.75 -20.76 -5.64
C PHE A 397 -1.15 -20.92 -4.24
N ILE A 398 -1.87 -21.55 -3.33
CA ILE A 398 -1.47 -21.73 -1.94
C ILE A 398 -0.55 -22.95 -1.81
N SER A 399 0.47 -22.81 -0.97
CA SER A 399 1.28 -23.95 -0.55
C SER A 399 1.07 -24.19 0.94
N THR A 400 0.64 -25.39 1.30
CA THR A 400 0.43 -25.80 2.69
C THR A 400 1.66 -26.49 3.30
N LYS A 401 2.66 -26.85 2.48
CA LYS A 401 3.85 -27.63 2.90
C LYS A 401 4.57 -27.02 4.11
N LEU A 402 4.92 -25.74 4.04
CA LEU A 402 5.63 -25.06 5.13
C LEU A 402 4.76 -24.88 6.37
N THR A 403 3.45 -24.73 6.19
CA THR A 403 2.51 -24.66 7.31
C THR A 403 2.44 -25.99 8.05
N ARG A 404 2.33 -27.11 7.32
CA ARG A 404 2.37 -28.46 7.91
C ARG A 404 3.71 -28.75 8.60
N GLU A 405 4.83 -28.28 8.06
CA GLU A 405 6.16 -28.39 8.69
C GLU A 405 6.23 -27.64 10.03
N PHE A 406 5.68 -26.43 10.09
CA PHE A 406 5.61 -25.68 11.34
C PHE A 406 4.63 -26.31 12.34
N ALA A 407 3.47 -26.76 11.87
CA ALA A 407 2.41 -27.36 12.67
C ALA A 407 2.95 -28.55 13.51
N LYS A 408 3.76 -29.43 12.90
CA LYS A 408 4.44 -30.55 13.59
C LYS A 408 5.23 -30.17 14.85
N ASN A 409 5.70 -28.92 14.94
CA ASN A 409 6.59 -28.46 16.01
C ASN A 409 5.91 -27.46 16.97
N ILE A 410 4.63 -27.16 16.74
CA ILE A 410 3.88 -26.19 17.54
C ILE A 410 2.98 -26.98 18.50
N LYS A 411 3.10 -26.69 19.79
CA LYS A 411 2.16 -27.17 20.81
C LYS A 411 1.39 -25.96 21.32
N VAL A 412 0.10 -25.90 21.03
CA VAL A 412 -0.80 -24.84 21.49
C VAL A 412 -2.10 -25.43 22.01
N THR A 413 -2.69 -24.78 23.01
CA THR A 413 -4.02 -25.14 23.50
C THR A 413 -5.06 -24.90 22.42
N LYS A 414 -6.04 -25.80 22.29
CA LYS A 414 -7.20 -25.60 21.42
C LYS A 414 -7.99 -24.37 21.88
N SER A 415 -8.43 -23.55 20.93
CA SER A 415 -9.19 -22.33 21.19
C SER A 415 -9.89 -21.88 19.92
N ASP A 416 -11.18 -21.56 20.01
CA ASP A 416 -11.94 -21.00 18.89
C ASP A 416 -11.43 -19.60 18.49
N TYR A 417 -10.77 -18.89 19.42
CA TYR A 417 -10.28 -17.52 19.24
C TYR A 417 -8.77 -17.43 19.44
N ILE A 418 -8.08 -16.77 18.50
CA ILE A 418 -6.67 -16.40 18.65
C ILE A 418 -6.54 -14.90 18.50
N GLY A 419 -6.02 -14.24 19.53
CA GLY A 419 -5.56 -12.86 19.44
C GLY A 419 -4.09 -12.78 19.03
N ILE A 420 -3.74 -11.80 18.19
CA ILE A 420 -2.36 -11.57 17.77
C ILE A 420 -1.86 -10.16 18.09
N ASP A 421 -0.59 -10.08 18.47
CA ASP A 421 0.19 -8.85 18.58
C ASP A 421 1.35 -8.89 17.57
N ILE A 422 1.40 -7.90 16.67
CA ILE A 422 2.39 -7.82 15.58
C ILE A 422 3.38 -6.70 15.89
N ASN A 423 4.67 -7.06 15.98
CA ASN A 423 5.74 -6.14 16.34
C ASN A 423 6.79 -5.99 15.24
N ARG A 424 7.78 -5.13 15.48
CA ARG A 424 8.99 -5.04 14.64
C ARG A 424 9.69 -6.41 14.53
N VAL A 425 10.39 -6.65 13.41
CA VAL A 425 11.27 -7.82 13.24
C VAL A 425 12.19 -7.99 14.45
N GLY A 426 12.19 -9.19 15.02
CA GLY A 426 12.90 -9.60 16.23
C GLY A 426 12.21 -10.80 16.91
N LYS A 427 12.62 -11.11 18.14
CA LYS A 427 12.09 -12.23 18.95
C LYS A 427 10.59 -12.19 19.29
N HIS A 428 9.95 -11.04 19.12
CA HIS A 428 8.52 -10.83 19.41
C HIS A 428 7.74 -10.37 18.17
N MET A 429 8.28 -10.57 16.94
CA MET A 429 7.67 -10.01 15.72
C MET A 429 6.21 -10.42 15.50
N MET A 430 5.80 -11.57 16.06
CA MET A 430 4.43 -12.04 16.09
C MET A 430 4.23 -12.83 17.38
N VAL A 431 3.29 -12.42 18.22
CA VAL A 431 2.96 -13.04 19.50
C VAL A 431 1.45 -13.32 19.52
N PHE A 432 1.07 -14.43 20.15
CA PHE A 432 -0.28 -14.95 20.15
C PHE A 432 -0.84 -14.99 21.57
N SER A 433 -2.17 -14.99 21.70
CA SER A 433 -2.86 -15.23 22.98
C SER A 433 -2.55 -16.61 23.55
N ASN A 434 -2.35 -17.60 22.65
CA ASN A 434 -1.93 -18.96 22.97
C ASN A 434 -0.43 -19.04 22.76
N GLU A 435 0.32 -19.53 23.75
CA GLU A 435 1.78 -19.45 23.69
C GLU A 435 2.35 -20.31 22.56
N ALA A 436 2.90 -19.65 21.53
CA ALA A 436 3.58 -20.29 20.42
C ALA A 436 4.96 -19.64 20.21
N LYS A 437 6.02 -20.46 20.25
CA LYS A 437 7.39 -19.98 20.02
C LYS A 437 7.61 -19.71 18.54
N ILE A 438 8.28 -18.60 18.23
CA ILE A 438 8.68 -18.28 16.85
C ILE A 438 9.66 -19.36 16.35
N PRO A 439 9.44 -19.94 15.16
CA PRO A 439 10.34 -20.94 14.58
C PRO A 439 11.79 -20.44 14.49
N LYS A 440 12.76 -21.31 14.83
CA LYS A 440 14.21 -21.01 14.77
C LYS A 440 14.61 -20.39 13.43
N LYS A 441 14.05 -20.88 12.32
CA LYS A 441 14.26 -20.35 10.97
C LYS A 441 13.92 -18.87 10.83
N LEU A 442 12.81 -18.41 11.43
CA LEU A 442 12.42 -17.00 11.44
C LEU A 442 13.32 -16.15 12.34
N LEU A 443 13.76 -16.70 13.48
CA LEU A 443 14.70 -16.02 14.39
C LEU A 443 16.06 -15.79 13.72
N VAL A 444 16.61 -16.80 13.03
CA VAL A 444 17.87 -16.67 12.28
C VAL A 444 17.76 -15.58 11.19
N LEU A 445 16.62 -15.48 10.50
CA LEU A 445 16.39 -14.40 9.53
C LEU A 445 16.32 -13.03 10.21
N ALA A 446 15.67 -12.93 11.37
CA ALA A 446 15.61 -11.70 12.14
C ALA A 446 16.99 -11.25 12.63
N ASP A 447 17.83 -12.19 13.09
CA ASP A 447 19.19 -11.89 13.55
C ASP A 447 20.09 -11.45 12.40
N ARG A 448 20.04 -12.15 11.26
CA ARG A 448 20.73 -11.73 10.03
C ARG A 448 20.27 -10.33 9.58
N TYR A 449 18.98 -10.05 9.66
CA TYR A 449 18.43 -8.72 9.37
C TYR A 449 18.99 -7.66 10.32
N HIS A 450 19.04 -7.95 11.62
CA HIS A 450 19.59 -7.05 12.63
C HIS A 450 21.08 -6.80 12.46
N LYS A 451 21.88 -7.83 12.16
CA LYS A 451 23.32 -7.73 11.90
C LYS A 451 23.59 -6.78 10.73
N LEU A 452 22.96 -7.01 9.57
CA LEU A 452 23.13 -6.12 8.42
C LEU A 452 22.74 -4.67 8.72
N ARG A 453 21.68 -4.48 9.51
CA ARG A 453 21.15 -3.15 9.83
C ARG A 453 22.00 -2.39 10.85
N LYS A 454 22.46 -3.04 11.92
CA LYS A 454 23.12 -2.37 13.05
C LYS A 454 24.62 -2.19 12.83
N THR A 455 25.28 -3.08 12.09
CA THR A 455 26.73 -3.03 11.92
C THR A 455 27.11 -2.65 10.50
N LYS A 456 26.81 -3.50 9.52
CA LYS A 456 27.37 -3.38 8.16
C LYS A 456 26.86 -2.18 7.35
N ILE A 457 25.59 -1.81 7.45
CA ILE A 457 25.07 -0.63 6.73
C ILE A 457 25.64 0.67 7.30
N PRO A 458 25.63 0.92 8.62
CA PRO A 458 26.27 2.09 9.21
C PRO A 458 27.76 2.19 8.87
N GLU A 459 28.51 1.08 9.00
CA GLU A 459 29.94 0.98 8.66
C GLU A 459 30.20 1.47 7.23
N LEU A 460 29.53 0.90 6.23
CA LEU A 460 29.69 1.31 4.83
C LEU A 460 29.18 2.72 4.53
N SER A 461 28.12 3.16 5.24
CA SER A 461 27.59 4.52 5.07
C SER A 461 28.55 5.57 5.61
N TYR A 462 29.19 5.28 6.74
CA TYR A 462 30.25 6.10 7.33
C TYR A 462 31.47 6.16 6.40
N SER A 463 31.95 5.00 5.91
CA SER A 463 33.05 4.96 4.93
C SER A 463 32.74 5.78 3.67
N LEU A 464 31.50 5.73 3.15
CA LEU A 464 31.09 6.54 2.00
C LEU A 464 31.04 8.03 2.28
N THR A 465 30.67 8.42 3.51
CA THR A 465 30.62 9.82 3.94
C THR A 465 32.04 10.38 4.06
N ASN A 466 32.97 9.59 4.61
CA ASN A 466 34.37 9.97 4.78
C ASN A 466 35.15 10.03 3.46
N LEU A 467 34.75 9.28 2.43
CA LEU A 467 35.29 9.41 1.07
C LEU A 467 34.85 10.70 0.34
N GLY A 468 34.27 11.65 1.09
CA GLY A 468 33.36 12.75 0.73
C GLY A 468 33.75 13.77 -0.34
N LYS A 469 34.79 13.58 -1.14
CA LYS A 469 35.10 14.45 -2.30
C LYS A 469 35.48 13.70 -3.59
N LYS A 470 35.77 12.39 -3.53
CA LYS A 470 36.18 11.58 -4.70
C LYS A 470 35.04 10.69 -5.20
N LYS A 471 33.92 11.28 -5.63
CA LYS A 471 32.69 10.57 -6.10
C LYS A 471 32.92 9.61 -7.27
N GLN A 472 34.09 9.66 -7.92
CA GLN A 472 34.49 8.75 -8.99
C GLN A 472 35.67 7.84 -8.64
N SER A 473 36.23 7.90 -7.42
CA SER A 473 37.33 6.99 -7.06
C SER A 473 36.86 5.53 -7.08
N PRO A 474 37.72 4.57 -7.47
CA PRO A 474 37.40 3.15 -7.44
C PRO A 474 36.92 2.68 -6.05
N ARG A 475 37.51 3.22 -4.97
CA ARG A 475 37.11 2.96 -3.58
C ARG A 475 35.68 3.43 -3.29
N TYR A 476 35.30 4.62 -3.75
CA TYR A 476 33.92 5.13 -3.61
C TYR A 476 32.92 4.27 -4.38
N VAL A 477 33.23 3.92 -5.64
CA VAL A 477 32.36 3.09 -6.48
C VAL A 477 32.18 1.69 -5.86
N LYS A 478 33.25 1.08 -5.35
CA LYS A 478 33.20 -0.21 -4.64
C LYS A 478 32.32 -0.13 -3.39
N ALA A 479 32.57 0.83 -2.50
CA ALA A 479 31.78 1.00 -1.27
C ALA A 479 30.29 1.27 -1.56
N LYS A 480 29.99 2.08 -2.59
CA LYS A 480 28.61 2.34 -3.03
C LYS A 480 27.94 1.08 -3.58
N GLY A 481 28.68 0.30 -4.37
CA GLY A 481 28.23 -1.00 -4.88
C GLY A 481 27.92 -1.98 -3.76
N GLU A 482 28.82 -2.12 -2.78
CA GLU A 482 28.64 -2.97 -1.61
C GLU A 482 27.46 -2.53 -0.74
N LEU A 483 27.33 -1.23 -0.46
CA LEU A 483 26.20 -0.70 0.29
C LEU A 483 24.87 -1.03 -0.42
N SER A 484 24.83 -0.90 -1.75
CA SER A 484 23.67 -1.28 -2.56
C SER A 484 23.35 -2.78 -2.43
N ARG A 485 24.36 -3.66 -2.56
CA ARG A 485 24.18 -5.12 -2.40
C ARG A 485 23.68 -5.49 -1.01
N ILE A 486 24.27 -4.95 0.05
CA ILE A 486 23.87 -5.21 1.43
C ILE A 486 22.45 -4.68 1.69
N THR A 487 22.13 -3.50 1.18
CA THR A 487 20.78 -2.93 1.28
C THR A 487 19.76 -3.81 0.56
N GLN A 488 20.07 -4.31 -0.64
CA GLN A 488 19.23 -5.28 -1.34
C GLN A 488 19.08 -6.59 -0.55
N ARG A 489 20.17 -7.13 0.03
CA ARG A 489 20.15 -8.33 0.87
C ARG A 489 19.23 -8.16 2.07
N LYS A 490 19.30 -7.01 2.76
CA LYS A 490 18.39 -6.65 3.86
C LYS A 490 16.93 -6.70 3.42
N TYR A 491 16.59 -6.13 2.26
CA TYR A 491 15.22 -6.17 1.73
C TYR A 491 14.77 -7.59 1.35
N ARG A 492 15.66 -8.43 0.81
CA ARG A 492 15.36 -9.84 0.50
C ARG A 492 15.04 -10.63 1.77
N ILE A 493 15.83 -10.46 2.84
CA ILE A 493 15.56 -11.10 4.14
C ILE A 493 14.21 -10.65 4.70
N LEU A 494 13.93 -9.35 4.69
CA LEU A 494 12.63 -8.83 5.15
C LEU A 494 11.46 -9.41 4.33
N LYS A 495 11.64 -9.55 3.01
CA LYS A 495 10.65 -10.18 2.13
C LYS A 495 10.46 -11.66 2.47
N GLU A 496 11.54 -12.38 2.77
CA GLU A 496 11.49 -13.78 3.19
C GLU A 496 10.75 -13.98 4.51
N ILE A 497 11.03 -13.13 5.51
CA ILE A 497 10.28 -13.09 6.78
C ILE A 497 8.78 -12.88 6.50
N LYS A 498 8.42 -11.85 5.72
CA LYS A 498 7.02 -11.55 5.37
C LYS A 498 6.34 -12.66 4.56
N ASN A 499 7.09 -13.44 3.79
CA ASN A 499 6.55 -14.59 3.05
C ASN A 499 6.35 -15.83 3.93
N THR A 500 7.15 -15.96 5.00
CA THR A 500 7.18 -17.12 5.91
C THR A 500 6.17 -16.97 7.05
N LEU A 501 5.99 -15.76 7.57
CA LEU A 501 5.07 -15.47 8.67
C LEU A 501 3.62 -15.94 8.45
N PRO A 502 3.00 -15.79 7.26
CA PRO A 502 1.66 -16.31 7.03
C PRO A 502 1.54 -17.82 7.26
N HIS A 503 2.60 -18.58 6.95
CA HIS A 503 2.60 -20.03 7.16
C HIS A 503 2.72 -20.39 8.64
N PHE A 504 3.49 -19.62 9.41
CA PHE A 504 3.59 -19.79 10.85
C PHE A 504 2.29 -19.42 11.56
N LEU A 505 1.69 -18.27 11.22
CA LEU A 505 0.37 -17.87 11.72
C LEU A 505 -0.70 -18.93 11.38
N ALA A 506 -0.72 -19.42 10.14
CA ALA A 506 -1.64 -20.50 9.74
C ALA A 506 -1.41 -21.78 10.55
N ALA A 507 -0.17 -22.15 10.84
CA ALA A 507 0.13 -23.35 11.61
C ALA A 507 -0.40 -23.24 13.05
N VAL A 508 -0.24 -22.08 13.69
CA VAL A 508 -0.81 -21.83 15.02
C VAL A 508 -2.34 -21.92 14.99
N MET A 509 -2.99 -21.36 13.95
CA MET A 509 -4.45 -21.46 13.79
C MET A 509 -4.94 -22.90 13.57
N VAL A 510 -4.22 -23.67 12.76
CA VAL A 510 -4.53 -25.09 12.49
C VAL A 510 -4.43 -25.91 13.78
N GLU A 511 -3.30 -25.81 14.49
CA GLU A 511 -3.07 -26.58 15.71
C GLU A 511 -4.05 -26.21 16.83
N ALA A 512 -4.40 -24.93 16.95
CA ALA A 512 -5.41 -24.50 17.92
C ALA A 512 -6.85 -24.83 17.51
N LYS A 513 -7.10 -25.30 16.28
CA LYS A 513 -8.44 -25.42 15.67
C LYS A 513 -9.24 -24.11 15.73
N CYS A 514 -8.57 -23.00 15.46
CA CYS A 514 -9.13 -21.66 15.54
C CYS A 514 -10.22 -21.41 14.50
N LYS A 515 -11.30 -20.73 14.90
CA LYS A 515 -12.38 -20.26 14.03
C LYS A 515 -12.29 -18.77 13.74
N VAL A 516 -11.77 -17.99 14.69
CA VAL A 516 -11.70 -16.53 14.61
C VAL A 516 -10.29 -16.01 14.93
N LEU A 517 -9.66 -15.37 13.95
CA LEU A 517 -8.43 -14.61 14.16
C LEU A 517 -8.76 -13.17 14.50
N VAL A 518 -8.37 -12.73 15.70
CA VAL A 518 -8.57 -11.37 16.19
C VAL A 518 -7.26 -10.58 16.14
N HIS A 519 -7.28 -9.39 15.55
CA HIS A 519 -6.11 -8.52 15.47
C HIS A 519 -6.44 -7.05 15.76
N GLU A 520 -5.42 -6.26 16.07
CA GLU A 520 -5.57 -4.82 16.25
C GLU A 520 -5.76 -4.09 14.90
N ASP A 521 -6.64 -3.09 14.88
CA ASP A 521 -6.71 -2.12 13.77
C ASP A 521 -5.61 -1.06 13.91
N LEU A 522 -4.41 -1.43 13.47
CA LEU A 522 -3.21 -0.60 13.54
C LEU A 522 -3.02 0.25 12.27
N GLU A 523 -3.56 1.48 12.29
CA GLU A 523 -3.31 2.50 11.26
C GLU A 523 -1.92 3.15 11.41
N ILE A 524 -0.85 2.42 11.07
CA ILE A 524 0.52 2.87 11.29
C ILE A 524 1.21 3.30 9.98
N ASP A 525 1.45 4.60 9.80
CA ASP A 525 2.23 5.18 8.70
C ASP A 525 3.60 5.67 9.20
N PRO A 526 4.74 5.23 8.61
CA PRO A 526 6.05 5.73 9.00
C PRO A 526 6.30 7.19 8.59
N ARG A 527 5.49 7.78 7.69
CA ARG A 527 5.65 9.18 7.24
C ARG A 527 5.46 10.15 8.41
N GLY A 528 6.38 11.09 8.56
CA GLY A 528 6.38 12.08 9.63
C GLY A 528 6.88 11.55 10.98
N LYS A 529 7.16 10.24 11.11
CA LYS A 529 7.85 9.68 12.28
C LYS A 529 9.36 9.73 12.05
N ARG A 530 10.15 9.88 13.12
CA ARG A 530 11.63 9.86 13.08
C ARG A 530 12.19 8.78 14.01
N GLY A 531 13.48 8.49 13.87
CA GLY A 531 14.24 7.68 14.83
C GLY A 531 13.78 6.23 14.96
N ALA A 532 13.74 5.71 16.19
CA ALA A 532 13.45 4.30 16.47
C ALA A 532 12.02 3.89 16.09
N LEU A 533 11.03 4.78 16.26
CA LEU A 533 9.63 4.50 15.97
C LEU A 533 9.39 4.29 14.47
N ALA A 534 9.81 5.24 13.62
CA ALA A 534 9.69 5.09 12.16
C ALA A 534 10.34 3.79 11.66
N ARG A 535 11.48 3.45 12.25
CA ARG A 535 12.20 2.21 11.93
C ARG A 535 11.41 0.97 12.37
N ALA A 536 10.81 0.96 13.56
CA ALA A 536 10.00 -0.16 14.02
C ALA A 536 8.80 -0.41 13.09
N ILE A 537 8.10 0.67 12.72
CA ILE A 537 6.96 0.66 11.79
C ILE A 537 7.36 0.07 10.43
N GLN A 538 8.45 0.57 9.83
CA GLN A 538 8.89 0.12 8.50
C GLN A 538 9.25 -1.37 8.44
N THR A 539 9.70 -1.92 9.57
CA THR A 539 10.07 -3.34 9.68
C THR A 539 8.94 -4.23 10.12
N MET A 540 7.82 -3.67 10.59
CA MET A 540 6.70 -4.46 11.06
C MET A 540 6.11 -5.29 9.90
N PRO A 541 5.82 -6.58 10.11
CA PRO A 541 5.13 -7.42 9.15
C PRO A 541 3.61 -7.26 9.28
N ASN A 542 3.09 -6.03 9.26
CA ASN A 542 1.67 -5.70 9.43
C ASN A 542 0.92 -5.45 8.11
N ASN A 543 1.37 -6.04 7.00
CA ASN A 543 0.63 -5.91 5.74
C ASN A 543 -0.62 -6.80 5.81
N SER A 544 -1.80 -6.30 5.48
CA SER A 544 -3.08 -7.06 5.46
C SER A 544 -2.93 -8.42 4.78
N ASN A 545 -2.20 -8.44 3.67
CA ASN A 545 -1.84 -9.64 2.91
C ASN A 545 -1.21 -10.78 3.73
N ILE A 546 -0.61 -10.51 4.91
CA ILE A 546 -0.05 -11.56 5.77
C ILE A 546 -1.16 -12.31 6.50
N LEU A 547 -2.13 -11.57 7.05
CA LEU A 547 -3.26 -12.14 7.79
C LEU A 547 -4.20 -12.85 6.82
N ASP A 548 -4.58 -12.18 5.73
CA ASP A 548 -5.51 -12.72 4.74
C ASP A 548 -4.96 -14.03 4.13
N LYS A 549 -3.67 -14.04 3.79
CA LYS A 549 -2.99 -15.25 3.30
C LYS A 549 -2.94 -16.36 4.35
N ALA A 550 -2.71 -16.04 5.62
CA ALA A 550 -2.66 -17.05 6.68
C ALA A 550 -4.03 -17.69 6.92
N ILE A 551 -5.09 -16.87 6.95
CA ILE A 551 -6.48 -17.32 7.05
C ILE A 551 -6.82 -18.26 5.90
N LEU A 552 -6.47 -17.87 4.67
CA LEU A 552 -6.73 -18.68 3.50
C LEU A 552 -5.98 -20.02 3.54
N ILE A 553 -4.70 -20.02 3.97
CA ILE A 553 -3.94 -21.26 4.18
C ILE A 553 -4.59 -22.14 5.25
N ALA A 554 -4.94 -21.57 6.41
CA ALA A 554 -5.51 -22.34 7.51
C ALA A 554 -6.89 -22.90 7.14
N SER A 555 -7.74 -22.10 6.48
CA SER A 555 -9.06 -22.52 6.01
C SER A 555 -8.95 -23.71 5.05
N SER A 556 -7.97 -23.67 4.14
CA SER A 556 -7.69 -24.78 3.20
C SER A 556 -7.27 -26.08 3.89
N ILE A 557 -6.70 -26.02 5.09
CA ILE A 557 -6.26 -27.19 5.85
C ILE A 557 -7.37 -27.68 6.79
N LEU A 558 -8.11 -26.75 7.40
CA LEU A 558 -9.16 -27.04 8.39
C LEU A 558 -10.49 -27.45 7.75
N GLY A 559 -10.72 -27.12 6.47
CA GLY A 559 -11.95 -27.48 5.75
C GLY A 559 -13.14 -26.55 6.02
N PHE A 560 -12.93 -25.44 6.73
CA PHE A 560 -13.95 -24.41 6.97
C PHE A 560 -13.36 -23.00 6.84
N GLU A 561 -14.21 -22.01 6.63
CA GLU A 561 -13.81 -20.61 6.51
C GLU A 561 -13.50 -20.00 7.89
N LEU A 562 -12.30 -19.43 8.05
CA LEU A 562 -11.92 -18.70 9.27
C LEU A 562 -12.34 -17.24 9.18
N LYS A 563 -12.95 -16.72 10.24
CA LYS A 563 -13.32 -15.31 10.34
C LYS A 563 -12.12 -14.47 10.79
N LYS A 564 -12.07 -13.23 10.27
CA LYS A 564 -11.10 -12.21 10.66
C LYS A 564 -11.81 -11.08 11.38
N GLU A 565 -11.38 -10.78 12.60
CA GLU A 565 -11.97 -9.72 13.41
C GLU A 565 -10.93 -8.65 13.78
N SER A 566 -11.32 -7.37 13.69
CA SER A 566 -10.45 -6.25 14.04
C SER A 566 -10.98 -5.49 15.25
N VAL A 567 -10.09 -5.19 16.20
CA VAL A 567 -10.41 -4.50 17.45
C VAL A 567 -9.60 -3.21 17.61
N ASP A 568 -10.14 -2.28 18.38
CA ASP A 568 -9.43 -1.05 18.74
C ASP A 568 -8.17 -1.38 19.56
N TRP A 569 -7.02 -0.95 19.04
CA TRP A 569 -5.69 -1.09 19.65
C TRP A 569 -5.57 -0.34 20.98
N ARG A 570 -6.47 0.58 21.31
CA ARG A 570 -6.36 1.38 22.54
C ARG A 570 -6.40 0.50 23.79
N GLY A 571 -5.34 0.56 24.59
CA GLY A 571 -5.27 -0.06 25.91
C GLY A 571 -4.87 -1.54 25.91
N THR A 572 -4.79 -2.21 24.74
CA THR A 572 -4.40 -3.62 24.63
C THR A 572 -3.04 -3.90 25.25
N SER A 573 -2.04 -3.03 25.00
CA SER A 573 -0.71 -3.15 25.59
C SER A 573 -0.53 -2.43 26.93
N ARG A 574 -1.56 -1.72 27.42
CA ARG A 574 -1.47 -0.85 28.62
C ARG A 574 -2.01 -1.54 29.87
N TYR A 575 -3.09 -2.30 29.72
CA TYR A 575 -3.78 -2.92 30.85
C TYR A 575 -3.41 -4.39 30.98
N HIS A 576 -3.28 -4.87 32.20
CA HIS A 576 -3.03 -6.27 32.48
C HIS A 576 -4.29 -7.10 32.19
N ASN A 577 -4.14 -8.17 31.40
CA ASN A 577 -5.24 -9.03 30.93
C ASN A 577 -5.96 -9.80 32.04
N GLY A 578 -5.36 -9.95 33.23
CA GLY A 578 -6.04 -10.53 34.40
C GLY A 578 -6.77 -9.50 35.26
N CYS A 579 -6.04 -8.56 35.85
CA CYS A 579 -6.60 -7.66 36.87
C CYS A 579 -6.99 -6.26 36.37
N GLY A 580 -6.81 -5.96 35.08
CA GLY A 580 -7.10 -4.64 34.50
C GLY A 580 -6.16 -3.51 34.94
N GLY A 581 -5.19 -3.77 35.83
CA GLY A 581 -4.24 -2.76 36.30
C GLY A 581 -3.29 -2.27 35.20
N ILE A 582 -2.74 -1.06 35.37
CA ILE A 582 -1.83 -0.45 34.40
C ILE A 582 -0.46 -1.13 34.44
N ILE A 583 0.10 -1.43 33.27
CA ILE A 583 1.45 -1.99 33.13
C ILE A 583 2.48 -0.86 33.03
N GLU A 584 3.50 -0.88 33.88
CA GLU A 584 4.55 0.13 33.93
C GLU A 584 5.71 -0.19 33.00
N ARG A 585 5.62 0.25 31.75
CA ARG A 585 6.70 0.07 30.76
C ARG A 585 7.74 1.18 30.90
N THR A 586 8.99 0.80 31.11
CA THR A 586 10.15 1.71 30.99
C THR A 586 11.00 1.32 29.77
N PRO A 587 11.88 2.20 29.27
CA PRO A 587 12.78 1.85 28.16
C PRO A 587 13.63 0.59 28.43
N LYS A 588 14.00 0.34 29.70
CA LYS A 588 14.75 -0.86 30.13
C LYS A 588 13.84 -2.09 30.32
N LYS A 589 12.57 -1.89 30.69
CA LYS A 589 11.56 -2.94 30.95
C LYS A 589 10.42 -2.90 29.93
N TYR A 590 10.76 -2.90 28.64
CA TYR A 590 9.75 -2.76 27.58
C TYR A 590 9.01 -4.06 27.28
N ASP A 591 9.73 -5.19 27.24
CA ASP A 591 9.18 -6.51 26.89
C ASP A 591 8.50 -7.19 28.08
N ARG A 592 9.05 -6.99 29.28
CA ARG A 592 8.51 -7.50 30.56
C ARG A 592 8.39 -6.34 31.54
N ALA A 593 7.20 -6.15 32.10
CA ALA A 593 6.89 -5.01 32.98
C ALA A 593 5.91 -5.41 34.10
N PRO A 594 6.03 -4.82 35.31
CA PRO A 594 5.11 -5.09 36.41
C PRO A 594 3.76 -4.40 36.19
N CYS A 595 2.70 -5.01 36.73
CA CYS A 595 1.38 -4.40 36.83
C CYS A 595 1.25 -3.61 38.14
N LYS A 596 0.81 -2.35 38.08
CA LYS A 596 0.58 -1.50 39.27
C LYS A 596 -0.38 -2.08 40.29
N ARG A 597 -1.39 -2.84 39.83
CA ARG A 597 -2.47 -3.33 40.70
C ARG A 597 -2.09 -4.62 41.43
N CYS A 598 -1.40 -5.55 40.75
CA CYS A 598 -1.14 -6.88 41.31
C CYS A 598 0.35 -7.22 41.43
N GLY A 599 1.27 -6.30 41.12
CA GLY A 599 2.72 -6.49 41.18
C GLY A 599 3.33 -7.44 40.13
N LYS A 600 2.55 -8.39 39.60
CA LYS A 600 3.02 -9.42 38.66
C LYS A 600 3.74 -8.82 37.44
N THR A 601 4.95 -9.33 37.16
CA THR A 601 5.70 -9.00 35.94
C THR A 601 5.18 -9.82 34.78
N VAL A 602 4.68 -9.15 33.74
CA VAL A 602 4.07 -9.81 32.58
C VAL A 602 4.86 -9.57 31.32
N ASN A 603 4.86 -10.54 30.42
CA ASN A 603 5.27 -10.33 29.03
C ASN A 603 4.24 -9.42 28.35
N THR A 604 4.65 -8.20 28.06
CA THR A 604 3.78 -7.14 27.52
C THR A 604 3.17 -7.48 26.18
N HIS A 605 3.85 -8.28 25.35
CA HIS A 605 3.38 -8.69 24.02
C HIS A 605 2.34 -9.80 24.13
N THR A 606 2.60 -10.80 24.97
CA THR A 606 1.61 -11.87 25.26
C THR A 606 0.36 -11.30 25.92
N ASN A 607 0.54 -10.36 26.85
CA ASN A 607 -0.56 -9.64 27.48
C ASN A 607 -1.40 -8.87 26.44
N ALA A 608 -0.75 -8.17 25.50
CA ALA A 608 -1.43 -7.47 24.43
C ALA A 608 -2.24 -8.44 23.56
N ALA A 609 -1.65 -9.54 23.11
CA ALA A 609 -2.34 -10.55 22.31
C ALA A 609 -3.56 -11.16 23.02
N LYS A 610 -3.49 -11.39 24.34
CA LYS A 610 -4.65 -11.84 25.13
C LYS A 610 -5.74 -10.77 25.22
N ASN A 611 -5.38 -9.52 25.49
CA ASN A 611 -6.36 -8.42 25.48
C ASN A 611 -7.03 -8.22 24.12
N VAL A 612 -6.28 -8.42 23.03
CA VAL A 612 -6.83 -8.38 21.67
C VAL A 612 -7.87 -9.48 21.49
N ARG A 613 -7.54 -10.73 21.86
CA ARG A 613 -8.49 -11.85 21.82
C ARG A 613 -9.77 -11.52 22.59
N ASP A 614 -9.64 -11.11 23.86
CA ASP A 614 -10.78 -10.93 24.75
C ASP A 614 -11.68 -9.76 24.30
N LYS A 615 -11.09 -8.70 23.73
CA LYS A 615 -11.88 -7.64 23.07
C LYS A 615 -12.65 -8.15 21.86
N GLY A 616 -12.05 -9.04 21.06
CA GLY A 616 -12.73 -9.63 19.89
C GLY A 616 -13.90 -10.50 20.30
N ILE A 617 -13.73 -11.31 21.34
CA ILE A 617 -14.81 -12.13 21.92
C ILE A 617 -15.95 -11.22 22.37
N LYS A 618 -15.67 -10.17 23.15
CA LYS A 618 -16.69 -9.22 23.61
C LYS A 618 -17.45 -8.56 22.47
N LYS A 619 -16.74 -8.15 21.41
CA LYS A 619 -17.35 -7.52 20.23
C LYS A 619 -18.30 -8.48 19.51
N LEU A 620 -17.88 -9.73 19.30
CA LEU A 620 -18.70 -10.74 18.63
C LEU A 620 -19.92 -11.15 19.47
N GLN A 621 -19.79 -11.15 20.81
CA GLN A 621 -20.91 -11.40 21.71
C GLN A 621 -21.91 -10.24 21.71
N SER A 622 -21.45 -8.98 21.73
CA SER A 622 -22.33 -7.81 21.70
C SER A 622 -23.14 -7.72 20.40
N ASP A 623 -22.56 -8.15 19.28
CA ASP A 623 -23.21 -8.15 17.97
C ASP A 623 -24.30 -9.25 17.86
N HIS A 624 -24.29 -10.26 18.73
CA HIS A 624 -25.31 -11.32 18.79
C HIS A 624 -26.43 -11.05 19.82
N SER A 625 -26.21 -10.14 20.77
CA SER A 625 -27.20 -9.70 21.76
C SER A 625 -28.05 -8.50 21.31
N SER A 626 -28.09 -8.18 20.01
CA SER A 626 -29.08 -7.26 19.45
C SER A 626 -30.04 -7.98 18.50
N PRO A 627 -31.14 -8.52 19.05
CA PRO A 627 -32.43 -8.46 18.43
C PRO A 627 -33.31 -7.54 19.27
N HIS A 628 -33.44 -6.27 18.87
CA HIS A 628 -34.70 -5.59 19.12
C HIS A 628 -35.73 -6.26 18.20
N VAL A 629 -36.23 -7.42 18.64
CA VAL A 629 -37.65 -7.72 18.54
C VAL A 629 -38.31 -6.56 19.28
N ARG A 630 -38.77 -5.56 18.53
CA ARG A 630 -39.93 -4.80 18.99
C ARG A 630 -41.02 -5.84 19.06
N SER A 631 -41.30 -6.30 20.29
CA SER A 631 -42.60 -6.85 20.62
C SER A 631 -43.60 -5.82 20.10
N MET A 632 -44.33 -6.19 19.05
CA MET A 632 -45.57 -5.50 18.74
C MET A 632 -46.41 -5.64 20.00
N GLY A 633 -46.74 -4.49 20.59
CA GLY A 633 -47.58 -4.45 21.77
C GLY A 633 -48.90 -5.14 21.47
N ASP A 634 -49.31 -5.98 22.40
CA ASP A 634 -50.67 -6.46 22.52
C ASP A 634 -51.59 -5.24 22.47
N SER A 635 -52.41 -5.21 21.41
CA SER A 635 -53.50 -4.25 21.28
C SER A 635 -54.63 -4.68 22.21
N PRO A 636 -55.13 -3.81 23.12
CA PRO A 636 -56.26 -4.17 23.95
C PRO A 636 -57.52 -4.21 23.09
N SER A 637 -58.22 -5.33 23.20
CA SER A 637 -59.52 -5.64 22.60
C SER A 637 -60.55 -4.54 22.86
N SER A 638 -61.05 -3.91 21.81
CA SER A 638 -62.30 -3.16 21.84
C SER A 638 -63.47 -4.13 21.83
N LYS A 639 -64.22 -4.16 22.94
CA LYS A 639 -65.56 -4.75 23.01
C LYS A 639 -66.52 -3.90 22.17
N SER A 640 -67.27 -4.55 21.30
CA SER A 640 -68.49 -4.00 20.70
C SER A 640 -69.71 -4.38 21.53
N LYS A 641 -70.66 -3.43 21.65
CA LYS A 641 -72.14 -3.55 21.63
C LYS A 641 -72.80 -2.39 22.39
N PRO A 642 -74.05 -2.01 22.07
CA PRO A 642 -74.91 -2.44 20.95
C PRO A 642 -74.69 -1.60 19.69
#